data_AF-A0A518G7U4-F1
#
_entry.id   AF-A0A518G7U4-F1
#
_cell.length_a   1.000
_cell.length_b   1.000
_cell.length_c   1.000
_cell.angle_alpha   90.00
_cell.angle_beta   90.00
_cell.angle_gamma   90.00
#
_symmetry.space_group_name_H-M   'P 1'
#
loop_
_entity.id
_entity.type
_entity.pdbx_description
1 polymer ?
#
loop_
_entity_poly.entity_id
_entity_poly.type
_entity_poly.pdbx_seq_one_letter_code
_entity_poly.pdbx_strand_id
1 'polypeptide(L)'
;MQTAIYCFLKKHLSGFNIDSDASEKCAAYGTTAIESAMMHDSFVAMKNVVFTATIAVSLSTAQAADAPQVKALVPGLAIKALPITLTNVDSVDYGPDGRLYAAGYDGRVHVLTDTDGDGLEDKVEVFWSKPGDLLTPVGILATKEGVYVAARGKVALLRDTDGDGIADTSEAVVSGWHSETHNSDTRNDAAGVAVDADGNLYFSLGCMSYNKAWLLDSKGQSQYDMRSERGTILKVSADRQRREIVATGLRFVIGMDFNKHGDLFATDQEGDTWFPGGNPRDELLQIIPGRHYGFPFRHPKYLPSVIDEPAVVDFSPQHQSTCGFRFNELRSHRQPFGPAYWEGDAIVTGFSRGKLWRVPLAKSRAGYIGKQIQFAALESLPTDVAISPSGDLLVTCHGGKPDWGSGPAANGYLYKISFDATQPQPVTVWSASPLEVKVAFDRPVDPKQLQAAQIEMGDFVWEGDQHEWIFPGYDVVKQEKGSLRRSLKVGGLAVSDDGRTVTLTTAGQPWRTRYAMLLPGVASAAGNGGKGPSDVEMSFDLSGVQAEWTREGDSRPAWTGWLPHVDTNVIDALTAGSAEHDRLKLLLHQPGSLLLRSQLLLPGNHVAFRFEASHAFAIKCGDVVVNSIASRARHVAEFTMDSKQPQHQSDPRGGREQILPSDEVPLEIVAQTGATGNAFLLDASYHADFDPYERPLRLEHLFVPWAPTIQPPDEETLNDEDALVVGDPVKGRELFFGNEASCANCHTFAGNGGKVAADLTVSVRRSPEAVMRDIVEPNVAINPEYVSYTLLTDSGEVLTGLLQTADQQQITLVDANGKLHQINRAEVEDIRASSVSLMPTSFDKLGKEKLQDLVAFLCSEDEEAKRNGLPTGVIAREFWLGLPKQGLSSLAKHKDFPNQPTGTGLLTRFESPVNWGDSFGTRIRGYIYPPQTGDYVFCMAADDYAELWMSSSEDPAKKFQIIQMKRWTPSRVWDKYPEQKSKPIRLQAGKRYYIEALHVEATVDDCLAVGWQLPDGTMERPIPGTRLSTADNLEPAQKDTP
;
A
#
# COMPACT_ATOMS: atom_id res chain seq x y z
N MET A 1 22.83 -37.12 40.97
CA MET A 1 22.63 -36.62 39.58
C MET A 1 22.61 -35.09 39.49
N GLN A 2 22.47 -34.32 40.57
CA GLN A 2 22.63 -32.84 40.54
C GLN A 2 24.05 -32.32 40.80
N THR A 3 24.94 -33.10 41.43
CA THR A 3 26.34 -32.67 41.66
C THR A 3 27.26 -32.88 40.44
N ALA A 4 26.89 -33.78 39.51
CA ALA A 4 27.65 -34.02 38.28
C ALA A 4 27.40 -32.93 37.21
N ILE A 5 26.23 -32.30 37.22
CA ILE A 5 25.88 -31.19 36.31
C ILE A 5 26.62 -29.91 36.70
N TYR A 6 26.89 -29.70 38.00
CA TYR A 6 27.62 -28.53 38.48
C TYR A 6 29.13 -28.58 38.14
N CYS A 7 29.74 -29.78 38.12
CA CYS A 7 31.14 -29.94 37.73
C CYS A 7 31.39 -29.83 36.21
N PHE A 8 30.37 -30.13 35.38
CA PHE A 8 30.46 -29.96 33.93
C PHE A 8 30.39 -28.46 33.53
N LEU A 9 29.54 -27.68 34.19
CA LEU A 9 29.37 -26.25 33.91
C LEU A 9 30.57 -25.39 34.37
N LYS A 10 31.29 -25.79 35.43
CA LYS A 10 32.44 -25.02 35.93
C LYS A 10 33.72 -25.19 35.10
N LYS A 11 33.83 -26.25 34.28
CA LYS A 11 35.02 -26.52 33.45
C LYS A 11 34.95 -25.85 32.06
N HIS A 12 33.80 -25.28 31.67
CA HIS A 12 33.61 -24.68 30.32
C HIS A 12 33.18 -23.21 30.34
N LEU A 13 33.16 -22.56 31.51
CA LEU A 13 32.81 -21.14 31.67
C LEU A 13 33.92 -20.28 32.30
N SER A 14 35.18 -20.72 32.28
CA SER A 14 36.31 -19.84 32.61
C SER A 14 36.69 -19.01 31.38
N GLY A 15 36.01 -17.87 31.20
CA GLY A 15 36.32 -16.93 30.11
C GLY A 15 35.61 -15.58 30.13
N PHE A 16 34.65 -15.32 31.03
CA PHE A 16 33.98 -14.01 31.11
C PHE A 16 33.92 -13.48 32.55
N ASN A 17 34.50 -12.30 32.74
CA ASN A 17 34.43 -11.50 33.95
C ASN A 17 33.28 -10.51 33.76
N ILE A 18 32.24 -10.59 34.60
CA ILE A 18 31.15 -9.61 34.63
C ILE A 18 31.56 -8.55 35.66
N ASP A 19 31.73 -7.32 35.19
CA ASP A 19 32.00 -6.16 36.05
C ASP A 19 30.70 -5.65 36.70
N SER A 20 30.84 -5.16 37.92
CA SER A 20 29.80 -4.93 38.91
C SER A 20 29.03 -3.62 38.73
N ASP A 21 27.71 -3.66 38.57
CA ASP A 21 26.81 -2.57 39.02
C ASP A 21 25.32 -2.94 39.15
N ALA A 22 25.00 -4.18 39.57
CA ALA A 22 23.63 -4.67 39.67
C ALA A 22 23.21 -5.13 41.08
N SER A 23 23.64 -4.43 42.13
CA SER A 23 23.25 -4.76 43.52
C SER A 23 22.31 -3.79 44.22
N GLU A 24 21.81 -2.74 43.56
CA GLU A 24 20.86 -1.81 44.20
C GLU A 24 19.69 -1.47 43.27
N LYS A 25 18.64 -2.30 43.25
CA LYS A 25 17.24 -1.90 42.95
C LYS A 25 16.18 -3.01 43.03
N CYS A 26 16.44 -4.13 43.70
CA CYS A 26 15.39 -5.12 44.04
C CYS A 26 15.05 -5.07 45.53
N ALA A 27 14.38 -3.98 45.96
CA ALA A 27 13.78 -3.89 47.29
C ALA A 27 12.58 -2.93 47.26
N ALA A 28 11.53 -3.27 46.51
CA ALA A 28 10.19 -2.73 46.74
C ALA A 28 9.16 -3.67 46.10
N TYR A 29 8.09 -3.93 46.85
CA TYR A 29 6.91 -4.74 46.52
C TYR A 29 7.00 -6.25 46.81
N GLY A 30 6.66 -6.55 48.07
CA GLY A 30 6.32 -7.88 48.53
C GLY A 30 4.84 -8.23 48.32
N THR A 31 4.64 -9.54 48.17
CA THR A 31 3.56 -10.39 48.69
C THR A 31 2.12 -10.24 48.19
N THR A 32 1.67 -11.32 47.51
CA THR A 32 0.43 -12.13 47.64
C THR A 32 -0.11 -12.47 46.23
N ALA A 33 -0.52 -13.68 45.84
CA ALA A 33 -0.60 -15.01 46.46
C ALA A 33 -0.65 -16.06 45.32
N ILE A 34 -0.05 -17.24 45.55
CA ILE A 34 -0.29 -18.48 44.79
C ILE A 34 -0.76 -19.51 45.82
N GLU A 35 -1.92 -20.12 45.58
CA GLU A 35 -2.42 -21.42 46.06
C GLU A 35 -3.65 -21.74 45.18
N SER A 36 -4.02 -22.93 44.70
CA SER A 36 -3.57 -24.32 44.79
C SER A 36 -4.44 -25.07 43.73
N ALA A 37 -3.93 -25.79 42.74
CA ALA A 37 -3.49 -27.19 42.71
C ALA A 37 -4.52 -28.28 43.13
N MET A 38 -4.86 -29.12 42.14
CA MET A 38 -4.96 -30.60 42.11
C MET A 38 -6.09 -31.38 42.85
N MET A 39 -6.71 -32.31 42.10
CA MET A 39 -7.21 -33.62 42.58
C MET A 39 -6.60 -34.71 41.67
N HIS A 40 -5.71 -35.58 42.18
CA HIS A 40 -6.00 -36.91 42.79
C HIS A 40 -6.31 -37.98 41.73
N ASP A 41 -5.79 -39.21 41.74
CA ASP A 41 -4.86 -39.90 42.64
C ASP A 41 -4.54 -41.30 42.06
N SER A 42 -3.59 -41.98 42.70
CA SER A 42 -3.46 -43.46 42.83
C SER A 42 -2.31 -44.19 42.12
N PHE A 43 -1.32 -44.45 42.98
CA PHE A 43 -0.19 -45.38 42.96
C PHE A 43 -0.54 -46.90 42.88
N VAL A 44 0.48 -47.71 42.54
CA VAL A 44 0.96 -48.98 43.20
C VAL A 44 1.21 -50.19 42.27
N ALA A 45 2.50 -50.37 41.95
CA ALA A 45 3.40 -51.54 42.16
C ALA A 45 3.36 -52.89 41.38
N MET A 46 4.60 -53.25 40.98
CA MET A 46 5.30 -54.56 41.11
C MET A 46 4.87 -55.79 40.28
N LYS A 47 5.71 -56.20 39.31
CA LYS A 47 6.64 -57.37 39.34
C LYS A 47 7.03 -57.87 37.94
N ASN A 48 8.31 -58.24 37.84
CA ASN A 48 9.01 -58.95 36.76
C ASN A 48 8.17 -59.92 35.89
N VAL A 49 8.26 -59.75 34.57
CA VAL A 49 8.31 -60.85 33.60
C VAL A 49 9.39 -60.51 32.56
N VAL A 50 10.40 -61.36 32.48
CA VAL A 50 11.36 -61.39 31.38
C VAL A 50 10.67 -62.04 30.19
N PHE A 51 10.46 -61.29 29.12
CA PHE A 51 10.27 -61.85 27.78
C PHE A 51 11.12 -61.03 26.82
N THR A 52 12.04 -61.71 26.17
CA THR A 52 12.78 -61.23 25.00
C THR A 52 11.79 -60.90 23.89
N ALA A 53 11.53 -59.62 23.67
CA ALA A 53 10.86 -59.10 22.49
C ALA A 53 11.78 -58.08 21.84
N THR A 54 12.14 -58.36 20.59
CA THR A 54 12.85 -57.49 19.67
C THR A 54 12.11 -56.16 19.58
N ILE A 55 12.59 -55.13 20.29
CA ILE A 55 12.10 -53.76 20.08
C ILE A 55 12.83 -53.25 18.84
N ALA A 56 12.10 -53.24 17.72
CA ALA A 56 12.41 -52.32 16.64
C ALA A 56 12.45 -50.92 17.26
N VAL A 57 13.64 -50.34 17.37
CA VAL A 57 13.78 -48.90 17.50
C VAL A 57 13.30 -48.35 16.16
N SER A 58 12.01 -48.06 16.07
CA SER A 58 11.56 -47.02 15.17
C SER A 58 12.24 -45.74 15.67
N LEU A 59 13.43 -45.48 15.11
CA LEU A 59 13.91 -44.13 14.91
C LEU A 59 12.73 -43.42 14.28
N SER A 60 11.99 -42.64 15.08
CA SER A 60 11.20 -41.56 14.52
C SER A 60 12.21 -40.76 13.72
N THR A 61 12.14 -40.88 12.40
CA THR A 61 12.74 -39.93 11.49
C THR A 61 12.49 -38.56 12.09
N ALA A 62 13.56 -37.84 12.43
CA ALA A 62 13.45 -36.41 12.64
C ALA A 62 12.60 -35.90 11.47
N GLN A 63 11.41 -35.38 11.75
CA GLN A 63 10.64 -34.65 10.77
C GLN A 63 11.64 -33.64 10.18
N ALA A 64 11.92 -33.74 8.88
CA ALA A 64 12.73 -32.72 8.22
C ALA A 64 12.11 -31.37 8.62
N ALA A 65 12.90 -30.46 9.19
CA ALA A 65 12.41 -29.11 9.40
C ALA A 65 11.92 -28.61 8.04
N ASP A 66 10.68 -28.09 8.00
CA ASP A 66 10.13 -27.57 6.75
C ASP A 66 11.09 -26.54 6.16
N ALA A 67 11.24 -26.54 4.83
CA ALA A 67 12.10 -25.56 4.15
C ALA A 67 11.58 -24.13 4.44
N PRO A 68 12.48 -23.13 4.57
CA PRO A 68 12.05 -21.76 4.84
C PRO A 68 11.06 -21.26 3.79
N GLN A 69 10.01 -20.58 4.26
CA GLN A 69 8.99 -19.99 3.38
C GLN A 69 9.56 -18.86 2.53
N VAL A 70 9.02 -18.72 1.33
CA VAL A 70 9.32 -17.61 0.41
C VAL A 70 8.03 -17.16 -0.26
N LYS A 71 7.90 -15.86 -0.52
CA LYS A 71 6.73 -15.29 -1.21
C LYS A 71 7.16 -14.21 -2.17
N ALA A 72 6.73 -14.33 -3.43
CA ALA A 72 6.71 -13.22 -4.37
C ALA A 72 5.47 -12.35 -4.10
N LEU A 73 5.66 -11.03 -4.07
CA LEU A 73 4.59 -10.05 -3.84
C LEU A 73 4.00 -9.50 -5.15
N VAL A 74 4.64 -9.81 -6.27
CA VAL A 74 4.19 -9.43 -7.62
C VAL A 74 4.22 -10.65 -8.55
N PRO A 75 3.37 -10.69 -9.60
CA PRO A 75 3.33 -11.77 -10.58
C PRO A 75 4.68 -11.97 -11.28
N GLY A 76 4.83 -13.07 -12.03
CA GLY A 76 5.99 -13.28 -12.89
C GLY A 76 7.27 -13.71 -12.18
N LEU A 77 7.37 -13.59 -10.86
CA LEU A 77 8.53 -14.03 -10.10
C LEU A 77 8.43 -15.52 -9.73
N ALA A 78 9.49 -16.26 -9.99
CA ALA A 78 9.65 -17.62 -9.49
C ALA A 78 10.92 -17.72 -8.64
N ILE A 79 10.72 -17.97 -7.34
CA ILE A 79 11.78 -18.12 -6.34
C ILE A 79 12.02 -19.63 -6.14
N LYS A 80 13.24 -20.08 -6.40
CA LYS A 80 13.66 -21.48 -6.21
C LYS A 80 14.89 -21.53 -5.32
N ALA A 81 14.88 -22.40 -4.31
CA ALA A 81 16.10 -22.71 -3.57
C ALA A 81 17.08 -23.46 -4.49
N LEU A 82 18.37 -23.14 -4.39
CA LEU A 82 19.39 -23.89 -5.09
C LEU A 82 19.53 -25.31 -4.50
N PRO A 83 19.78 -26.34 -5.33
CA PRO A 83 19.92 -27.73 -4.88
C PRO A 83 21.31 -28.01 -4.27
N ILE A 84 21.85 -27.09 -3.48
CA ILE A 84 23.17 -27.17 -2.84
C ILE A 84 23.09 -26.95 -1.33
N THR A 85 24.10 -27.45 -0.61
CA THR A 85 24.25 -27.22 0.83
C THR A 85 25.54 -26.46 1.08
N LEU A 86 25.41 -25.28 1.66
CA LEU A 86 26.53 -24.46 2.13
C LEU A 86 26.29 -24.03 3.57
N THR A 87 27.38 -23.71 4.26
CA THR A 87 27.30 -22.88 5.47
C THR A 87 26.81 -21.49 5.11
N ASN A 88 26.48 -20.68 6.12
CA ASN A 88 26.07 -19.29 5.96
C ASN A 88 27.01 -18.54 4.99
N VAL A 89 26.42 -17.88 3.99
CA VAL A 89 27.11 -17.12 2.95
C VAL A 89 26.87 -15.64 3.17
N ASP A 90 27.95 -14.88 3.32
CA ASP A 90 27.92 -13.45 3.61
C ASP A 90 27.74 -12.61 2.34
N SER A 91 28.39 -12.99 1.23
CA SER A 91 28.37 -12.20 -0.01
C SER A 91 28.52 -13.04 -1.26
N VAL A 92 28.04 -12.51 -2.39
CA VAL A 92 28.04 -13.20 -3.67
C VAL A 92 28.21 -12.25 -4.85
N ASP A 93 28.93 -12.68 -5.89
CA ASP A 93 29.07 -11.91 -7.13
C ASP A 93 29.35 -12.79 -8.34
N TYR A 94 28.87 -12.35 -9.50
CA TYR A 94 29.21 -12.97 -10.78
C TYR A 94 30.44 -12.30 -11.37
N GLY A 95 31.46 -13.10 -11.68
CA GLY A 95 32.65 -12.62 -12.36
C GLY A 95 32.39 -12.29 -13.84
N PRO A 96 33.25 -11.45 -14.46
CA PRO A 96 33.23 -11.23 -15.91
C PRO A 96 33.47 -12.50 -16.75
N ASP A 97 33.95 -13.57 -16.12
CA ASP A 97 34.12 -14.91 -16.69
C ASP A 97 32.84 -15.76 -16.63
N GLY A 98 31.77 -15.24 -16.04
CA GLY A 98 30.47 -15.91 -15.87
C GLY A 98 30.40 -16.87 -14.68
N ARG A 99 31.48 -17.00 -13.88
CA ARG A 99 31.47 -17.84 -12.68
C ARG A 99 30.81 -17.12 -11.51
N LEU A 100 30.09 -17.87 -10.69
CA LEU A 100 29.45 -17.37 -9.49
C LEU A 100 30.35 -17.62 -8.27
N TYR A 101 30.79 -16.55 -7.61
CA TYR A 101 31.64 -16.62 -6.43
C TYR A 101 30.84 -16.31 -5.17
N ALA A 102 30.90 -17.19 -4.17
CA ALA A 102 30.19 -17.06 -2.90
C ALA A 102 31.18 -17.09 -1.72
N ALA A 103 31.21 -16.04 -0.91
CA ALA A 103 32.03 -15.98 0.30
C ALA A 103 31.24 -16.47 1.52
N GLY A 104 31.68 -17.57 2.09
CA GLY A 104 31.12 -18.15 3.31
C GLY A 104 31.58 -17.40 4.56
N TYR A 105 30.70 -17.28 5.54
CA TYR A 105 30.99 -16.67 6.85
C TYR A 105 32.12 -17.40 7.60
N ASP A 106 32.40 -18.65 7.25
CA ASP A 106 33.54 -19.40 7.78
C ASP A 106 34.91 -19.08 7.15
N GLY A 107 34.98 -18.13 6.22
CA GLY A 107 36.22 -17.68 5.58
C GLY A 107 36.59 -18.43 4.29
N ARG A 108 35.73 -19.32 3.80
CA ARG A 108 35.91 -19.99 2.51
C ARG A 108 35.28 -19.18 1.38
N VAL A 109 35.87 -19.24 0.20
CA VAL A 109 35.24 -18.75 -1.04
C VAL A 109 34.95 -19.94 -1.93
N HIS A 110 33.74 -19.99 -2.45
CA HIS A 110 33.22 -21.06 -3.28
C HIS A 110 32.96 -20.56 -4.70
N VAL A 111 33.05 -21.47 -5.67
CA VAL A 111 32.51 -21.29 -7.01
C VAL A 111 31.29 -22.20 -7.16
N LEU A 112 30.18 -21.62 -7.61
CA LEU A 112 28.93 -22.32 -7.86
C LEU A 112 28.72 -22.43 -9.38
N THR A 113 28.24 -23.58 -9.84
CA THR A 113 28.05 -23.84 -11.28
C THR A 113 26.79 -24.67 -11.48
N ASP A 114 26.04 -24.35 -12.52
CA ASP A 114 24.96 -25.15 -13.07
C ASP A 114 25.56 -26.19 -14.03
N THR A 115 25.53 -27.47 -13.65
CA THR A 115 26.17 -28.55 -14.42
C THR A 115 25.23 -29.28 -15.37
N ASP A 116 23.91 -29.17 -15.20
CA ASP A 116 22.92 -29.85 -16.03
C ASP A 116 22.14 -28.90 -16.97
N GLY A 117 22.34 -27.59 -16.82
CA GLY A 117 21.76 -26.54 -17.65
C GLY A 117 20.29 -26.25 -17.33
N ASP A 118 19.78 -26.66 -16.17
CA ASP A 118 18.40 -26.40 -15.73
C ASP A 118 18.20 -24.95 -15.23
N GLY A 119 19.29 -24.18 -15.17
CA GLY A 119 19.32 -22.81 -14.71
C GLY A 119 19.49 -22.68 -13.20
N LEU A 120 19.77 -23.73 -12.44
CA LEU A 120 20.08 -23.67 -11.01
C LEU A 120 21.50 -24.17 -10.76
N GLU A 121 22.26 -23.44 -9.95
CA GLU A 121 23.61 -23.87 -9.61
C GLU A 121 23.56 -25.07 -8.66
N ASP A 122 24.11 -26.21 -9.10
CA ASP A 122 23.97 -27.53 -8.48
C ASP A 122 25.31 -28.13 -7.99
N LYS A 123 26.43 -27.52 -8.39
CA LYS A 123 27.78 -27.92 -7.99
C LYS A 123 28.47 -26.83 -7.20
N VAL A 124 29.12 -27.25 -6.10
CA VAL A 124 29.94 -26.40 -5.23
C VAL A 124 31.39 -26.82 -5.32
N GLU A 125 32.27 -25.87 -5.67
CA GLU A 125 33.72 -26.05 -5.62
C GLU A 125 34.36 -25.02 -4.68
N VAL A 126 35.47 -25.38 -4.06
CA VAL A 126 36.21 -24.46 -3.18
C VAL A 126 37.21 -23.68 -4.02
N PHE A 127 37.02 -22.37 -4.10
CA PHE A 127 37.97 -21.45 -4.73
C PHE A 127 39.09 -21.05 -3.76
N TRP A 128 38.77 -20.83 -2.48
CA TRP A 128 39.76 -20.50 -1.45
C TRP A 128 39.36 -21.04 -0.07
N SER A 129 40.34 -21.53 0.71
CA SER A 129 40.05 -22.11 2.04
C SER A 129 41.22 -22.10 3.03
N LYS A 130 42.16 -21.14 2.95
CA LYS A 130 43.28 -21.07 3.91
C LYS A 130 42.78 -20.61 5.29
N PRO A 131 42.84 -21.44 6.35
CA PRO A 131 42.29 -21.08 7.65
C PRO A 131 42.97 -19.84 8.24
N GLY A 132 42.16 -18.91 8.76
CA GLY A 132 42.63 -17.67 9.37
C GLY A 132 43.06 -16.59 8.39
N ASP A 133 42.99 -16.83 7.07
CA ASP A 133 43.32 -15.82 6.06
C ASP A 133 42.19 -14.81 5.84
N LEU A 134 40.97 -15.31 5.65
CA LEU A 134 39.76 -14.49 5.51
C LEU A 134 38.91 -14.66 6.77
N LEU A 135 38.94 -13.66 7.64
CA LEU A 135 38.16 -13.63 8.88
C LEU A 135 36.91 -12.78 8.62
N THR A 136 35.73 -13.41 8.67
CA THR A 136 34.43 -12.80 8.35
C THR A 136 34.41 -12.03 7.01
N PRO A 137 34.38 -12.72 5.87
CA PRO A 137 34.41 -12.08 4.56
C PRO A 137 33.04 -11.48 4.17
N VAL A 138 32.81 -10.22 4.52
CA VAL A 138 31.50 -9.54 4.38
C VAL A 138 31.24 -8.99 2.97
N GLY A 139 32.27 -8.71 2.18
CA GLY A 139 32.12 -8.14 0.84
C GLY A 139 32.95 -8.88 -0.20
N ILE A 140 32.38 -9.07 -1.40
CA ILE A 140 33.04 -9.69 -2.54
C ILE A 140 32.80 -8.89 -3.81
N LEU A 141 33.83 -8.81 -4.67
CA LEU A 141 33.72 -8.23 -6.01
C LEU A 141 34.61 -9.04 -6.97
N ALA A 142 33.98 -9.68 -7.95
CA ALA A 142 34.70 -10.46 -8.95
C ALA A 142 35.08 -9.56 -10.14
N THR A 143 36.36 -9.56 -10.49
CA THR A 143 36.91 -8.71 -11.56
C THR A 143 37.79 -9.54 -12.50
N LYS A 144 38.24 -8.94 -13.61
CA LYS A 144 39.23 -9.57 -14.50
C LYS A 144 40.58 -9.82 -13.82
N GLU A 145 40.87 -9.13 -12.72
CA GLU A 145 42.13 -9.30 -11.98
C GLU A 145 42.08 -10.47 -11.00
N GLY A 146 40.88 -10.92 -10.62
CA GLY A 146 40.62 -11.86 -9.55
C GLY A 146 39.43 -11.42 -8.70
N VAL A 147 39.30 -12.03 -7.54
CA VAL A 147 38.18 -11.81 -6.62
C VAL A 147 38.65 -10.99 -5.43
N TYR A 148 38.16 -9.76 -5.32
CA TYR A 148 38.37 -8.94 -4.14
C TYR A 148 37.46 -9.43 -3.00
N VAL A 149 38.01 -9.53 -1.79
CA VAL A 149 37.28 -9.94 -0.59
C VAL A 149 37.59 -8.97 0.54
N ALA A 150 36.59 -8.22 1.01
CA ALA A 150 36.69 -7.43 2.23
C ALA A 150 36.52 -8.36 3.44
N ALA A 151 37.58 -8.47 4.25
CA ALA A 151 37.62 -9.32 5.43
C ALA A 151 38.30 -8.57 6.58
N ARG A 152 38.20 -9.12 7.79
CA ARG A 152 38.76 -8.45 8.96
C ARG A 152 40.26 -8.17 8.80
N GLY A 153 40.64 -6.90 8.90
CA GLY A 153 42.03 -6.42 8.86
C GLY A 153 42.66 -6.28 7.46
N LYS A 154 41.97 -6.69 6.38
CA LYS A 154 42.45 -6.48 5.01
C LYS A 154 41.33 -6.52 3.95
N VAL A 155 41.55 -5.86 2.82
CA VAL A 155 40.89 -6.25 1.57
C VAL A 155 41.87 -7.13 0.80
N ALA A 156 41.50 -8.39 0.61
CA ALA A 156 42.29 -9.38 -0.10
C ALA A 156 41.92 -9.41 -1.58
N LEU A 157 42.88 -9.78 -2.44
CA LEU A 157 42.65 -10.13 -3.84
C LEU A 157 43.11 -11.56 -4.07
N LEU A 158 42.14 -12.43 -4.31
CA LEU A 158 42.34 -13.84 -4.60
C LEU A 158 42.55 -14.03 -6.09
N ARG A 159 43.60 -14.76 -6.47
CA ARG A 159 43.85 -15.12 -7.88
C ARG A 159 44.20 -16.59 -8.00
N ASP A 160 43.75 -17.15 -9.11
CA ASP A 160 44.16 -18.43 -9.66
C ASP A 160 45.24 -18.13 -10.71
N THR A 161 46.52 -18.36 -10.37
CA THR A 161 47.64 -17.99 -11.25
C THR A 161 48.10 -19.13 -12.16
N ASP A 162 47.66 -20.37 -11.92
CA ASP A 162 47.99 -21.54 -12.74
C ASP A 162 46.83 -22.05 -13.61
N GLY A 163 45.63 -21.51 -13.42
CA GLY A 163 44.44 -21.74 -14.24
C GLY A 163 43.71 -23.04 -13.90
N ASP A 164 43.92 -23.60 -12.71
CA ASP A 164 43.29 -24.86 -12.28
C ASP A 164 41.85 -24.69 -11.75
N GLY A 165 41.38 -23.44 -11.65
CA GLY A 165 40.07 -23.07 -11.16
C GLY A 165 40.02 -22.77 -9.65
N ILE A 166 41.15 -22.86 -8.94
CA ILE A 166 41.33 -22.63 -7.50
C ILE A 166 42.29 -21.46 -7.29
N ALA A 167 41.99 -20.55 -6.36
CA ALA A 167 42.92 -19.49 -6.02
C ALA A 167 44.14 -20.04 -5.26
N ASP A 168 45.33 -19.72 -5.75
CA ASP A 168 46.62 -20.09 -5.15
C ASP A 168 47.23 -18.91 -4.34
N THR A 169 46.82 -17.68 -4.65
CA THR A 169 47.28 -16.44 -4.03
C THR A 169 46.17 -15.66 -3.32
N SER A 170 46.53 -14.96 -2.24
CA SER A 170 45.71 -14.00 -1.48
C SER A 170 46.58 -12.79 -1.16
N GLU A 171 46.49 -11.76 -1.99
CA GLU A 171 47.24 -10.50 -1.83
C GLU A 171 46.46 -9.56 -0.91
N ALA A 172 47.06 -9.07 0.17
CA ALA A 172 46.46 -8.00 0.97
C ALA A 172 46.64 -6.65 0.25
N VAL A 173 45.68 -6.28 -0.62
CA VAL A 173 45.71 -5.05 -1.43
C VAL A 173 45.75 -3.81 -0.54
N VAL A 174 45.03 -3.85 0.58
CA VAL A 174 45.07 -2.81 1.60
C VAL A 174 44.87 -3.44 2.98
N SER A 175 45.61 -2.95 3.97
CA SER A 175 45.57 -3.41 5.37
C SER A 175 46.18 -2.33 6.30
N GLY A 176 46.37 -2.66 7.58
CA GLY A 176 47.17 -1.85 8.51
C GLY A 176 46.47 -0.65 9.14
N TRP A 177 45.13 -0.59 9.06
CA TRP A 177 44.34 0.34 9.87
C TRP A 177 44.32 -0.10 11.34
N HIS A 178 44.01 0.84 12.23
CA HIS A 178 43.97 0.57 13.67
C HIS A 178 42.73 -0.26 14.02
N SER A 179 42.92 -1.34 14.79
CA SER A 179 41.86 -2.26 15.24
C SER A 179 41.11 -1.74 16.47
N GLU A 180 41.11 -0.43 16.73
CA GLU A 180 40.50 0.12 17.94
C GLU A 180 38.97 0.16 17.80
N THR A 181 38.30 -0.73 18.53
CA THR A 181 36.86 -0.67 18.76
C THR A 181 36.62 -0.30 20.23
N HIS A 182 35.72 0.65 20.48
CA HIS A 182 35.37 1.08 21.85
C HIS A 182 34.29 0.18 22.48
N ASN A 183 33.81 -0.81 21.73
CA ASN A 183 33.05 -1.95 22.20
C ASN A 183 33.90 -3.23 22.05
N SER A 184 33.59 -4.30 22.78
CA SER A 184 34.27 -5.60 22.67
C SER A 184 33.98 -6.34 21.35
N ASP A 185 33.25 -5.72 20.41
CA ASP A 185 32.88 -6.32 19.13
C ASP A 185 33.92 -5.98 18.06
N THR A 186 34.96 -6.80 17.99
CA THR A 186 36.04 -6.66 16.99
C THR A 186 35.82 -7.55 15.76
N ARG A 187 34.65 -8.18 15.60
CA ARG A 187 34.48 -9.30 14.67
C ARG A 187 34.58 -8.89 13.20
N ASN A 188 34.03 -7.73 12.82
CA ASN A 188 34.04 -7.21 11.45
C ASN A 188 34.53 -5.75 11.47
N ASP A 189 35.53 -5.43 10.65
CA ASP A 189 36.00 -4.05 10.48
C ASP A 189 35.89 -3.55 9.05
N ALA A 190 36.35 -4.30 8.06
CA ALA A 190 36.19 -4.01 6.63
C ALA A 190 34.99 -4.75 6.03
N ALA A 191 34.19 -4.00 5.28
CA ALA A 191 33.03 -4.46 4.53
C ALA A 191 32.88 -3.60 3.27
N GLY A 192 31.95 -3.93 2.37
CA GLY A 192 31.73 -3.21 1.11
C GLY A 192 32.96 -3.22 0.19
N VAL A 193 32.77 -3.54 -1.08
CA VAL A 193 33.87 -3.42 -2.04
C VAL A 193 33.35 -3.05 -3.42
N ALA A 194 33.93 -2.00 -3.99
CA ALA A 194 33.60 -1.52 -5.33
C ALA A 194 34.86 -1.02 -6.04
N VAL A 195 34.86 -1.00 -7.37
CA VAL A 195 35.94 -0.44 -8.18
C VAL A 195 35.36 0.54 -9.17
N ASP A 196 35.95 1.74 -9.27
CA ASP A 196 35.53 2.74 -10.26
C ASP A 196 36.11 2.44 -11.65
N ALA A 197 35.67 3.21 -12.66
CA ALA A 197 36.12 3.02 -14.04
C ALA A 197 37.63 3.26 -14.24
N ASP A 198 38.28 3.98 -13.33
CA ASP A 198 39.73 4.25 -13.36
C ASP A 198 40.54 3.18 -12.62
N GLY A 199 39.88 2.15 -12.07
CA GLY A 199 40.51 1.04 -11.35
C GLY A 199 40.83 1.35 -9.90
N ASN A 200 40.29 2.43 -9.33
CA ASN A 200 40.46 2.71 -7.91
C ASN A 200 39.50 1.84 -7.09
N LEU A 201 40.01 1.28 -6.00
CA LEU A 201 39.26 0.41 -5.10
C LEU A 201 38.61 1.24 -3.99
N TYR A 202 37.35 0.94 -3.68
CA TYR A 202 36.58 1.53 -2.60
C TYR A 202 36.18 0.44 -1.63
N PHE A 203 36.29 0.72 -0.33
CA PHE A 203 35.84 -0.17 0.74
C PHE A 203 35.43 0.63 1.97
N SER A 204 34.65 0.04 2.86
CA SER A 204 34.24 0.68 4.10
C SER A 204 35.00 0.13 5.31
N LEU A 205 35.16 0.97 6.33
CA LEU A 205 35.49 0.52 7.68
C LEU A 205 34.37 0.94 8.63
N GLY A 206 33.81 -0.02 9.36
CA GLY A 206 32.73 0.22 10.32
C GLY A 206 33.12 1.20 11.42
N CYS A 207 32.13 1.82 12.05
CA CYS A 207 32.34 2.79 13.13
C CYS A 207 33.11 2.19 14.32
N MET A 208 33.65 3.05 15.20
CA MET A 208 34.39 2.60 16.39
C MET A 208 33.48 2.03 17.48
N SER A 209 32.23 2.52 17.56
CA SER A 209 31.22 2.06 18.53
C SER A 209 29.84 2.42 18.03
N TYR A 210 28.97 1.41 17.89
CA TYR A 210 27.61 1.63 17.41
C TYR A 210 26.64 2.15 18.49
N ASN A 211 26.99 2.00 19.76
CA ASN A 211 26.09 2.27 20.91
C ASN A 211 26.61 3.35 21.87
N LYS A 212 27.71 4.04 21.52
CA LYS A 212 28.34 5.05 22.37
C LYS A 212 28.43 6.39 21.64
N ALA A 213 27.34 7.16 21.69
CA ALA A 213 27.21 8.44 21.00
C ALA A 213 28.42 9.36 21.27
N TRP A 214 29.03 9.87 20.19
CA TRP A 214 30.22 10.75 20.20
C TRP A 214 31.42 10.25 21.03
N LEU A 215 31.45 8.96 21.38
CA LEU A 215 32.50 8.32 22.17
C LEU A 215 32.83 9.06 23.48
N LEU A 216 31.82 9.53 24.21
CA LEU A 216 32.03 10.30 25.45
C LEU A 216 32.80 9.48 26.51
N ASP A 217 33.84 10.05 27.11
CA ASP A 217 34.53 9.43 28.24
C ASP A 217 33.73 9.58 29.56
N SER A 218 34.26 9.05 30.67
CA SER A 218 33.62 9.15 31.98
C SER A 218 33.49 10.59 32.51
N LYS A 219 34.15 11.56 31.88
CA LYS A 219 34.06 13.00 32.17
C LYS A 219 33.11 13.73 31.21
N GLY A 220 32.49 13.02 30.26
CA GLY A 220 31.60 13.58 29.25
C GLY A 220 32.29 14.33 28.11
N GLN A 221 33.60 14.11 27.91
CA GLN A 221 34.38 14.65 26.80
C GLN A 221 34.35 13.69 25.61
N SER A 222 34.00 14.21 24.43
CA SER A 222 34.00 13.42 23.20
C SER A 222 35.41 13.02 22.80
N GLN A 223 35.56 11.73 22.47
CA GLN A 223 36.77 11.15 21.89
C GLN A 223 36.60 10.86 20.39
N TYR A 224 35.52 11.34 19.77
CA TYR A 224 35.27 11.12 18.35
C TYR A 224 36.24 11.95 17.51
N ASP A 225 36.99 11.28 16.64
CA ASP A 225 37.96 11.90 15.73
C ASP A 225 37.50 11.78 14.27
N MET A 226 37.17 12.93 13.66
CA MET A 226 36.79 13.05 12.25
C MET A 226 37.91 12.64 11.27
N ARG A 227 39.15 12.47 11.75
CA ARG A 227 40.29 12.00 10.95
C ARG A 227 40.49 10.49 11.04
N SER A 228 39.72 9.80 11.87
CA SER A 228 39.75 8.35 11.96
C SER A 228 39.28 7.71 10.64
N GLU A 229 39.91 6.61 10.26
CA GLU A 229 39.43 5.80 9.13
C GLU A 229 38.19 4.96 9.51
N ARG A 230 37.77 4.93 10.78
CA ARG A 230 36.61 4.17 11.25
C ARG A 230 35.31 4.94 11.02
N GLY A 231 34.27 4.25 10.54
CA GLY A 231 33.00 4.86 10.16
C GLY A 231 33.11 5.66 8.87
N THR A 232 33.88 5.12 7.91
CA THR A 232 34.22 5.81 6.66
C THR A 232 34.14 4.88 5.46
N ILE A 233 34.02 5.49 4.28
CA ILE A 233 34.38 4.85 3.01
C ILE A 233 35.74 5.39 2.60
N LEU A 234 36.65 4.49 2.23
CA LEU A 234 38.02 4.75 1.83
C LEU A 234 38.20 4.45 0.34
N LYS A 235 39.03 5.25 -0.32
CA LYS A 235 39.50 5.04 -1.69
C LYS A 235 40.97 4.64 -1.65
N VAL A 236 41.32 3.60 -2.38
CA VAL A 236 42.69 3.19 -2.69
C VAL A 236 42.94 3.45 -4.17
N SER A 237 43.99 4.19 -4.49
CA SER A 237 44.35 4.48 -5.88
C SER A 237 44.64 3.20 -6.66
N ALA A 238 44.40 3.20 -7.98
CA ALA A 238 44.62 2.03 -8.84
C ALA A 238 46.06 1.48 -8.76
N ASP A 239 47.06 2.35 -8.53
CA ASP A 239 48.46 1.97 -8.33
C ASP A 239 48.79 1.46 -6.91
N ARG A 240 47.77 1.43 -6.02
CA ARG A 240 47.80 0.98 -4.63
C ARG A 240 48.74 1.78 -3.72
N GLN A 241 49.17 2.96 -4.14
CA GLN A 241 50.12 3.78 -3.37
C GLN A 241 49.46 4.74 -2.38
N ARG A 242 48.18 5.09 -2.59
CA ARG A 242 47.47 6.09 -1.78
C ARG A 242 46.14 5.54 -1.30
N ARG A 243 45.88 5.72 -0.01
CA ARG A 243 44.58 5.52 0.64
C ARG A 243 44.09 6.85 1.20
N GLU A 244 42.82 7.16 0.99
CA GLU A 244 42.20 8.38 1.53
C GLU A 244 40.73 8.18 1.92
N ILE A 245 40.27 8.99 2.86
CA ILE A 245 38.87 9.03 3.30
C ILE A 245 38.03 9.77 2.26
N VAL A 246 36.98 9.11 1.77
CA VAL A 246 36.02 9.68 0.82
C VAL A 246 34.84 10.29 1.54
N ALA A 247 34.25 9.55 2.50
CA ALA A 247 33.07 9.95 3.26
C ALA A 247 33.21 9.49 4.71
N THR A 248 32.58 10.23 5.63
CA THR A 248 32.61 9.95 7.09
C THR A 248 31.19 9.80 7.61
N GLY A 249 31.04 9.51 8.90
CA GLY A 249 29.73 9.50 9.54
C GLY A 249 28.88 8.29 9.19
N LEU A 250 29.49 7.13 8.95
CA LEU A 250 28.82 5.89 8.55
C LEU A 250 28.87 4.88 9.71
N ARG A 251 27.83 4.05 9.86
CA ARG A 251 27.78 3.01 10.91
C ARG A 251 28.48 1.74 10.46
N PHE A 252 27.89 1.03 9.51
CA PHE A 252 28.38 -0.23 8.94
C PHE A 252 27.86 -0.37 7.51
N VAL A 253 28.70 0.06 6.56
CA VAL A 253 28.42 -0.07 5.13
C VAL A 253 28.73 -1.48 4.64
N ILE A 254 27.71 -2.22 4.21
CA ILE A 254 27.84 -3.62 3.79
C ILE A 254 27.94 -3.76 2.27
N GLY A 255 27.01 -3.16 1.54
CA GLY A 255 26.95 -3.20 0.08
C GLY A 255 27.41 -1.88 -0.53
N MET A 256 28.10 -1.93 -1.67
CA MET A 256 28.51 -0.77 -2.45
C MET A 256 28.52 -1.11 -3.94
N ASP A 257 28.04 -0.19 -4.79
CA ASP A 257 28.09 -0.32 -6.25
C ASP A 257 28.09 1.07 -6.89
N PHE A 258 28.67 1.17 -8.09
CA PHE A 258 28.58 2.35 -8.94
C PHE A 258 27.44 2.16 -9.93
N ASN A 259 26.62 3.20 -10.13
CA ASN A 259 25.64 3.20 -11.20
C ASN A 259 26.28 3.60 -12.55
N LYS A 260 25.50 3.54 -13.63
CA LYS A 260 25.91 3.94 -14.99
C LYS A 260 26.37 5.39 -15.14
N HIS A 261 26.06 6.25 -14.16
CA HIS A 261 26.51 7.64 -14.14
C HIS A 261 27.87 7.82 -13.47
N GLY A 262 28.45 6.76 -12.89
CA GLY A 262 29.68 6.82 -12.12
C GLY A 262 29.49 7.35 -10.71
N ASP A 263 28.25 7.40 -10.21
CA ASP A 263 27.95 7.79 -8.84
C ASP A 263 28.00 6.56 -7.92
N LEU A 264 28.71 6.67 -6.79
CA LEU A 264 28.84 5.60 -5.80
C LEU A 264 27.64 5.59 -4.86
N PHE A 265 27.07 4.40 -4.63
CA PHE A 265 26.04 4.18 -3.62
C PHE A 265 26.48 3.15 -2.59
N ALA A 266 25.90 3.23 -1.40
CA ALA A 266 26.17 2.34 -0.29
C ALA A 266 24.90 2.06 0.52
N THR A 267 24.76 0.83 1.02
CA THR A 267 23.80 0.53 2.10
C THR A 267 24.46 0.74 3.45
N ASP A 268 23.80 1.40 4.39
CA ASP A 268 24.26 1.56 5.77
C ASP A 268 23.23 1.00 6.76
N GLN A 269 23.72 0.26 7.76
CA GLN A 269 22.86 -0.50 8.67
C GLN A 269 22.43 0.31 9.88
N GLU A 270 21.14 0.26 10.18
CA GLU A 270 20.45 0.74 11.40
C GLU A 270 20.69 2.21 11.80
N GLY A 271 21.30 3.03 10.94
CA GLY A 271 21.60 4.43 11.23
C GLY A 271 22.14 4.66 12.65
N ASP A 272 21.62 5.68 13.32
CA ASP A 272 21.88 6.07 14.70
C ASP A 272 20.80 5.58 15.69
N THR A 273 20.16 4.44 15.42
CA THR A 273 19.08 3.86 16.25
C THR A 273 19.41 3.78 17.75
N TRP A 274 20.68 3.52 18.07
CA TRP A 274 21.13 3.32 19.45
C TRP A 274 21.30 4.63 20.22
N PHE A 275 21.15 5.78 19.55
CA PHE A 275 21.30 7.09 20.14
C PHE A 275 19.92 7.73 20.38
N PRO A 276 19.73 8.41 21.52
CA PRO A 276 18.54 9.22 21.75
C PRO A 276 18.26 10.21 20.61
N GLY A 277 17.12 10.04 19.94
CA GLY A 277 16.69 10.91 18.84
C GLY A 277 17.40 10.68 17.50
N GLY A 278 18.11 9.57 17.33
CA GLY A 278 18.76 9.24 16.07
C GLY A 278 17.80 8.78 14.97
N ASN A 279 18.23 8.85 13.70
CA ASN A 279 17.57 8.17 12.58
C ASN A 279 17.68 6.66 12.81
N PRO A 280 16.56 5.98 13.02
CA PRO A 280 16.64 4.59 13.35
C PRO A 280 16.56 3.66 12.13
N ARG A 281 16.51 4.23 10.92
CA ARG A 281 16.26 3.48 9.69
C ARG A 281 17.57 3.05 9.05
N ASP A 282 17.47 1.97 8.29
CA ASP A 282 18.51 1.52 7.38
C ASP A 282 18.48 2.37 6.11
N GLU A 283 19.62 2.60 5.48
CA GLU A 283 19.75 3.67 4.51
C GLU A 283 20.34 3.17 3.18
N LEU A 284 19.81 3.67 2.05
CA LEU A 284 20.53 3.70 0.77
C LEU A 284 21.09 5.11 0.57
N LEU A 285 22.41 5.21 0.51
CA LEU A 285 23.16 6.46 0.46
C LEU A 285 23.75 6.69 -0.92
N GLN A 286 23.63 7.92 -1.45
CA GLN A 286 24.52 8.41 -2.50
C GLN A 286 25.78 8.94 -1.82
N ILE A 287 26.94 8.39 -2.15
CA ILE A 287 28.23 8.76 -1.55
C ILE A 287 28.85 9.94 -2.30
N ILE A 288 28.89 11.08 -1.62
CA ILE A 288 29.46 12.34 -2.13
C ILE A 288 30.77 12.60 -1.36
N PRO A 289 31.91 12.76 -2.06
CA PRO A 289 33.19 13.02 -1.42
C PRO A 289 33.16 14.22 -0.46
N GLY A 290 33.70 14.04 0.74
CA GLY A 290 33.79 15.05 1.80
C GLY A 290 32.52 15.21 2.65
N ARG A 291 31.46 14.42 2.42
CA ARG A 291 30.23 14.45 3.23
C ARG A 291 30.30 13.55 4.46
N HIS A 292 29.39 13.82 5.40
CA HIS A 292 29.23 13.09 6.66
C HIS A 292 27.79 12.59 6.78
N TYR A 293 27.58 11.29 6.99
CA TYR A 293 26.26 10.64 6.87
C TYR A 293 25.49 10.45 8.18
N GLY A 294 25.87 11.20 9.22
CA GLY A 294 25.05 11.29 10.43
C GLY A 294 25.28 10.19 11.47
N PHE A 295 26.32 9.36 11.34
CA PHE A 295 26.73 8.42 12.39
C PHE A 295 28.10 8.73 13.02
N PRO A 296 28.17 9.33 14.22
CA PRO A 296 27.06 9.89 15.00
C PRO A 296 26.59 11.23 14.42
N PHE A 297 25.32 11.56 14.63
CA PHE A 297 24.71 12.74 14.04
C PHE A 297 25.28 14.03 14.63
N ARG A 298 25.03 15.14 13.93
CA ARG A 298 25.43 16.49 14.33
C ARG A 298 24.98 16.80 15.75
N HIS A 299 25.91 17.27 16.58
CA HIS A 299 25.61 17.67 17.96
C HIS A 299 26.21 19.04 18.30
N PRO A 300 25.44 20.00 18.84
CA PRO A 300 25.89 21.37 19.10
C PRO A 300 27.15 21.49 19.96
N LYS A 301 27.41 20.53 20.85
CA LYS A 301 28.58 20.52 21.73
C LYS A 301 29.77 19.70 21.18
N TYR A 302 29.48 18.61 20.47
CA TYR A 302 30.49 17.58 20.18
C TYR A 302 30.89 17.57 18.71
N LEU A 303 29.95 17.85 17.81
CA LEU A 303 30.14 17.94 16.37
C LEU A 303 29.39 19.17 15.80
N PRO A 304 29.63 20.39 16.30
CA PRO A 304 28.84 21.58 15.93
C PRO A 304 28.92 21.96 14.45
N SER A 305 30.03 21.61 13.80
CA SER A 305 30.36 22.00 12.42
C SER A 305 30.03 20.93 11.38
N VAL A 306 29.53 19.77 11.80
CA VAL A 306 29.14 18.69 10.90
C VAL A 306 27.74 18.98 10.34
N ILE A 307 27.52 18.62 9.08
CA ILE A 307 26.20 18.61 8.45
C ILE A 307 25.90 17.16 8.11
N ASP A 308 24.76 16.66 8.56
CA ASP A 308 24.34 15.29 8.30
C ASP A 308 23.75 15.21 6.88
N GLU A 309 24.39 14.41 6.04
CA GLU A 309 23.96 14.11 4.69
C GLU A 309 22.84 13.07 4.77
N PRO A 310 21.64 13.39 4.25
CA PRO A 310 20.49 12.51 4.41
C PRO A 310 20.52 11.35 3.40
N ALA A 311 19.88 10.23 3.74
CA ALA A 311 19.74 9.10 2.84
C ALA A 311 18.91 9.43 1.59
N VAL A 312 19.12 8.68 0.50
CA VAL A 312 18.26 8.73 -0.70
C VAL A 312 16.97 7.98 -0.45
N VAL A 313 17.06 6.85 0.28
CA VAL A 313 15.91 6.07 0.77
C VAL A 313 16.21 5.62 2.19
N ASP A 314 15.25 5.85 3.09
CA ASP A 314 15.22 5.26 4.42
C ASP A 314 14.29 4.04 4.42
N PHE A 315 14.84 2.85 4.62
CA PHE A 315 14.07 1.62 4.59
C PHE A 315 13.18 1.50 5.83
N SER A 316 11.92 1.17 5.57
CA SER A 316 10.88 0.96 6.56
C SER A 316 10.19 -0.38 6.33
N PRO A 317 9.65 -1.02 7.38
CA PRO A 317 9.67 -0.62 8.80
C PRO A 317 11.08 -0.71 9.44
N GLN A 318 11.26 -0.27 10.69
CA GLN A 318 12.58 -0.15 11.33
C GLN A 318 13.30 -1.51 11.51
N HIS A 319 14.63 -1.47 11.64
CA HIS A 319 15.51 -2.63 11.89
C HIS A 319 15.49 -3.68 10.78
N GLN A 320 15.78 -3.23 9.56
CA GLN A 320 15.96 -4.09 8.40
C GLN A 320 17.36 -4.71 8.35
N SER A 321 18.39 -3.99 8.83
CA SER A 321 19.80 -4.33 8.62
C SER A 321 20.10 -4.48 7.14
N THR A 322 20.04 -3.38 6.37
CA THR A 322 20.32 -3.46 4.93
C THR A 322 21.72 -4.01 4.67
N CYS A 323 21.83 -5.03 3.82
CA CYS A 323 23.11 -5.68 3.54
C CYS A 323 23.53 -5.42 2.09
N GLY A 324 23.82 -6.46 1.32
CA GLY A 324 24.25 -6.34 -0.06
C GLY A 324 23.19 -5.74 -0.99
N PHE A 325 23.66 -5.06 -2.02
CA PHE A 325 22.83 -4.56 -3.10
C PHE A 325 23.59 -4.54 -4.43
N ARG A 326 22.85 -4.49 -5.55
CA ARG A 326 23.41 -4.27 -6.89
C ARG A 326 22.51 -3.36 -7.72
N PHE A 327 23.12 -2.57 -8.60
CA PHE A 327 22.37 -1.88 -9.65
C PHE A 327 21.93 -2.85 -10.75
N ASN A 328 20.63 -2.80 -11.06
CA ASN A 328 20.00 -3.59 -12.11
C ASN A 328 20.28 -3.02 -13.50
N GLU A 329 21.53 -3.01 -13.92
CA GLU A 329 21.96 -2.37 -15.15
C GLU A 329 22.51 -3.38 -16.16
N LEU A 330 22.33 -3.08 -17.44
CA LEU A 330 23.00 -3.78 -18.50
C LEU A 330 24.51 -3.57 -18.35
N ARG A 331 25.26 -4.67 -18.21
CA ARG A 331 26.73 -4.64 -18.22
C ARG A 331 27.25 -5.60 -19.29
N SER A 332 28.54 -5.49 -19.63
CA SER A 332 29.15 -6.30 -20.70
C SER A 332 29.02 -7.82 -20.50
N HIS A 333 28.77 -8.27 -19.26
CA HIS A 333 28.74 -9.67 -18.86
C HIS A 333 27.38 -10.12 -18.26
N ARG A 334 26.36 -9.24 -18.21
CA ARG A 334 25.03 -9.59 -17.66
C ARG A 334 23.90 -8.74 -18.21
N GLN A 335 22.72 -9.34 -18.32
CA GLN A 335 21.46 -8.65 -18.62
C GLN A 335 20.80 -8.09 -17.33
N PRO A 336 19.95 -7.06 -17.44
CA PRO A 336 19.08 -6.64 -16.34
C PRO A 336 18.02 -7.70 -15.99
N PHE A 337 17.61 -7.72 -14.72
CA PHE A 337 16.50 -8.48 -14.17
C PHE A 337 15.16 -7.75 -14.32
N GLY A 338 14.07 -8.51 -14.51
CA GLY A 338 12.71 -7.97 -14.50
C GLY A 338 12.27 -7.33 -15.83
N PRO A 339 11.18 -6.55 -15.83
CA PRO A 339 10.76 -5.80 -17.01
C PRO A 339 11.76 -4.68 -17.34
N ALA A 340 11.81 -4.27 -18.61
CA ALA A 340 12.81 -3.30 -19.10
C ALA A 340 12.86 -1.97 -18.32
N TYR A 341 11.74 -1.52 -17.76
CA TYR A 341 11.68 -0.28 -16.98
C TYR A 341 12.23 -0.41 -15.55
N TRP A 342 12.63 -1.60 -15.10
CA TRP A 342 13.40 -1.78 -13.84
C TRP A 342 14.91 -1.59 -14.08
N GLU A 343 15.35 -1.39 -15.32
CA GLU A 343 16.77 -1.15 -15.61
C GLU A 343 17.25 0.15 -14.93
N GLY A 344 18.29 0.02 -14.09
CA GLY A 344 18.84 1.10 -13.29
C GLY A 344 18.34 1.14 -11.84
N ASP A 345 17.31 0.38 -11.49
CA ASP A 345 16.84 0.25 -10.10
C ASP A 345 17.94 -0.41 -9.25
N ALA A 346 18.04 -0.04 -7.97
CA ALA A 346 18.87 -0.78 -7.01
C ALA A 346 18.06 -1.96 -6.43
N ILE A 347 18.64 -3.16 -6.40
CA ILE A 347 18.06 -4.33 -5.73
C ILE A 347 18.79 -4.53 -4.40
N VAL A 348 18.06 -4.44 -3.28
CA VAL A 348 18.62 -4.33 -1.92
C VAL A 348 18.09 -5.45 -1.02
N THR A 349 18.95 -6.03 -0.19
CA THR A 349 18.58 -7.06 0.79
C THR A 349 18.30 -6.49 2.19
N GLY A 350 17.23 -6.96 2.82
CA GLY A 350 16.81 -6.65 4.18
C GLY A 350 17.01 -7.82 5.11
N PHE A 351 18.18 -7.90 5.71
CA PHE A 351 18.65 -9.09 6.42
C PHE A 351 17.76 -9.47 7.59
N SER A 352 17.49 -8.56 8.51
CA SER A 352 16.88 -8.87 9.82
C SER A 352 15.38 -9.20 9.75
N ARG A 353 14.72 -8.93 8.63
CA ARG A 353 13.27 -9.14 8.44
C ARG A 353 12.91 -9.90 7.16
N GLY A 354 13.93 -10.39 6.42
CA GLY A 354 13.70 -11.27 5.28
C GLY A 354 13.09 -10.58 4.06
N LYS A 355 13.49 -9.33 3.76
CA LYS A 355 12.88 -8.51 2.70
C LYS A 355 13.81 -8.33 1.50
N LEU A 356 13.23 -8.29 0.30
CA LEU A 356 13.93 -7.86 -0.92
C LEU A 356 13.23 -6.65 -1.51
N TRP A 357 13.98 -5.56 -1.71
CA TRP A 357 13.48 -4.33 -2.29
C TRP A 357 14.07 -4.06 -3.66
N ARG A 358 13.26 -3.46 -4.51
CA ARG A 358 13.72 -2.66 -5.64
C ARG A 358 13.59 -1.19 -5.27
N VAL A 359 14.53 -0.38 -5.73
CA VAL A 359 14.54 1.07 -5.53
C VAL A 359 14.68 1.73 -6.89
N PRO A 360 13.57 2.14 -7.53
CA PRO A 360 13.64 3.05 -8.65
C PRO A 360 14.26 4.39 -8.22
N LEU A 361 15.18 4.88 -9.03
CA LEU A 361 15.99 6.07 -8.74
C LEU A 361 15.86 7.09 -9.87
N ALA A 362 15.48 8.30 -9.50
CA ALA A 362 15.46 9.45 -10.38
C ALA A 362 16.64 10.36 -10.08
N LYS A 363 17.49 10.59 -11.09
CA LYS A 363 18.53 11.61 -11.01
C LYS A 363 17.90 12.99 -11.26
N SER A 364 18.00 13.86 -10.26
CA SER A 364 17.66 15.29 -10.35
C SER A 364 18.94 16.12 -10.49
N ARG A 365 18.80 17.44 -10.63
CA ARG A 365 19.95 18.35 -10.61
C ARG A 365 20.63 18.41 -9.24
N ALA A 366 19.87 18.27 -8.15
CA ALA A 366 20.33 18.43 -6.78
C ALA A 366 20.72 17.11 -6.07
N GLY A 367 20.57 15.96 -6.74
CA GLY A 367 20.86 14.64 -6.16
C GLY A 367 19.95 13.56 -6.73
N TYR A 368 19.60 12.57 -5.91
CA TYR A 368 18.67 11.50 -6.28
C TYR A 368 17.43 11.50 -5.41
N ILE A 369 16.32 11.06 -6.01
CA ILE A 369 15.08 10.72 -5.31
C ILE A 369 14.81 9.24 -5.59
N GLY A 370 14.55 8.48 -4.54
CA GLY A 370 14.22 7.05 -4.65
C GLY A 370 12.96 6.69 -3.87
N LYS A 371 12.41 5.51 -4.15
CA LYS A 371 11.28 4.94 -3.39
C LYS A 371 11.53 3.46 -3.13
N GLN A 372 11.36 3.01 -1.89
CA GLN A 372 11.39 1.58 -1.60
C GLN A 372 10.16 0.88 -2.20
N ILE A 373 10.35 -0.29 -2.78
CA ILE A 373 9.27 -1.17 -3.25
C ILE A 373 9.68 -2.61 -2.94
N GLN A 374 9.00 -3.26 -1.99
CA GLN A 374 9.26 -4.66 -1.68
C GLN A 374 8.62 -5.55 -2.76
N PHE A 375 9.36 -6.53 -3.29
CA PHE A 375 8.86 -7.44 -4.32
C PHE A 375 8.90 -8.92 -3.92
N ALA A 376 9.61 -9.25 -2.83
CA ALA A 376 9.63 -10.58 -2.26
C ALA A 376 9.89 -10.57 -0.74
N ALA A 377 9.47 -11.64 -0.07
CA ALA A 377 9.71 -11.94 1.34
C ALA A 377 10.27 -13.35 1.52
N LEU A 378 11.14 -13.54 2.51
CA LEU A 378 11.87 -14.78 2.78
C LEU A 378 11.86 -15.07 4.30
N GLU A 379 11.63 -16.34 4.69
CA GLU A 379 11.83 -16.83 6.06
C GLU A 379 13.30 -17.17 6.31
N SER A 380 14.19 -16.32 5.80
CA SER A 380 15.63 -16.40 5.97
C SER A 380 16.20 -15.00 5.95
N LEU A 381 17.49 -14.83 6.29
CA LEU A 381 18.10 -13.52 6.46
C LEU A 381 18.94 -13.16 5.23
N PRO A 382 18.41 -12.45 4.21
CA PRO A 382 19.13 -12.19 2.97
C PRO A 382 20.36 -11.31 3.20
N THR A 383 21.53 -11.79 2.78
CA THR A 383 22.83 -11.16 3.00
C THR A 383 23.31 -10.38 1.79
N ASP A 384 23.20 -10.92 0.59
CA ASP A 384 23.66 -10.25 -0.63
C ASP A 384 22.87 -10.74 -1.85
N VAL A 385 23.00 -10.01 -2.95
CA VAL A 385 22.34 -10.28 -4.22
C VAL A 385 23.31 -10.12 -5.37
N ALA A 386 23.27 -11.06 -6.32
CA ALA A 386 23.99 -10.97 -7.58
C ALA A 386 23.01 -11.13 -8.76
N ILE A 387 23.35 -10.54 -9.90
CA ILE A 387 22.57 -10.69 -11.14
C ILE A 387 23.36 -11.61 -12.07
N SER A 388 22.74 -12.71 -12.49
CA SER A 388 23.34 -13.69 -13.38
C SER A 388 23.57 -13.11 -14.78
N PRO A 389 24.44 -13.75 -15.60
CA PRO A 389 24.60 -13.35 -16.99
C PRO A 389 23.29 -13.31 -17.80
N SER A 390 22.33 -14.19 -17.47
CA SER A 390 21.00 -14.26 -18.07
C SER A 390 20.03 -13.20 -17.54
N GLY A 391 20.36 -12.51 -16.45
CA GLY A 391 19.51 -11.52 -15.80
C GLY A 391 18.62 -12.07 -14.68
N ASP A 392 18.84 -13.29 -14.18
CA ASP A 392 18.16 -13.79 -12.98
C ASP A 392 18.85 -13.25 -11.71
N LEU A 393 18.12 -13.16 -10.59
CA LEU A 393 18.75 -12.83 -9.31
C LEU A 393 19.21 -14.09 -8.60
N LEU A 394 20.37 -14.01 -7.97
CA LEU A 394 20.79 -14.92 -6.93
C LEU A 394 20.84 -14.19 -5.59
N VAL A 395 20.18 -14.74 -4.58
CA VAL A 395 20.12 -14.18 -3.22
C VAL A 395 20.72 -15.18 -2.24
N THR A 396 21.71 -14.74 -1.48
CA THR A 396 22.26 -15.51 -0.37
C THR A 396 21.57 -15.14 0.93
N CYS A 397 21.39 -16.11 1.83
CA CYS A 397 20.76 -15.89 3.11
C CYS A 397 21.45 -16.64 4.24
N HIS A 398 21.43 -16.06 5.43
CA HIS A 398 21.71 -16.79 6.66
C HIS A 398 20.47 -17.52 7.18
N GLY A 399 20.70 -18.68 7.79
CA GLY A 399 19.71 -19.35 8.64
C GLY A 399 19.77 -18.87 10.10
N GLY A 400 18.63 -18.84 10.78
CA GLY A 400 18.56 -18.57 12.22
C GLY A 400 17.65 -17.42 12.63
N LYS A 401 17.93 -16.88 13.82
CA LYS A 401 17.23 -15.72 14.38
C LYS A 401 17.78 -14.40 13.80
N PRO A 402 17.01 -13.30 13.84
CA PRO A 402 17.43 -11.97 13.37
C PRO A 402 18.80 -11.50 13.92
N ASP A 403 19.34 -10.42 13.34
CA ASP A 403 20.62 -9.76 13.66
C ASP A 403 21.89 -10.50 13.23
N TRP A 404 22.10 -11.74 13.70
CA TRP A 404 23.38 -12.47 13.50
C TRP A 404 23.23 -13.86 12.89
N GLY A 405 21.99 -14.33 12.70
CA GLY A 405 21.73 -15.71 12.31
C GLY A 405 22.27 -16.71 13.33
N SER A 406 22.61 -17.91 12.85
CA SER A 406 23.13 -19.00 13.68
C SER A 406 24.66 -19.16 13.62
N GLY A 407 25.38 -18.12 13.17
CA GLY A 407 26.84 -18.09 13.10
C GLY A 407 27.46 -18.83 11.90
N PRO A 408 28.80 -18.90 11.80
CA PRO A 408 29.50 -19.30 10.58
C PRO A 408 29.39 -20.80 10.24
N ALA A 409 29.07 -21.66 11.21
CA ALA A 409 28.94 -23.11 11.00
C ALA A 409 27.51 -23.55 10.67
N ALA A 410 26.53 -22.64 10.72
CA ALA A 410 25.15 -22.96 10.42
C ALA A 410 24.89 -23.03 8.91
N ASN A 411 23.83 -23.74 8.52
CA ASN A 411 23.41 -23.84 7.12
C ASN A 411 22.92 -22.48 6.62
N GLY A 412 23.43 -22.07 5.46
CA GLY A 412 22.92 -20.95 4.69
C GLY A 412 21.86 -21.43 3.68
N TYR A 413 21.10 -20.46 3.15
CA TYR A 413 20.14 -20.71 2.08
C TYR A 413 20.50 -19.84 0.88
N LEU A 414 20.35 -20.39 -0.33
CA LEU A 414 20.57 -19.65 -1.56
C LEU A 414 19.34 -19.81 -2.45
N TYR A 415 18.88 -18.71 -3.02
CA TYR A 415 17.70 -18.68 -3.87
C TYR A 415 18.04 -18.08 -5.22
N LYS A 416 17.52 -18.68 -6.29
CA LYS A 416 17.45 -18.06 -7.60
C LYS A 416 16.05 -17.51 -7.85
N ILE A 417 15.96 -16.27 -8.30
CA ILE A 417 14.72 -15.60 -8.66
C ILE A 417 14.74 -15.31 -10.16
N SER A 418 13.83 -15.95 -10.87
CA SER A 418 13.64 -15.77 -12.32
C SER A 418 12.38 -14.97 -12.61
N PHE A 419 12.35 -14.29 -13.75
CA PHE A 419 11.26 -13.41 -14.17
C PHE A 419 10.58 -13.91 -15.46
N ASP A 420 9.26 -14.09 -15.40
CA ASP A 420 8.41 -14.40 -16.54
C ASP A 420 7.77 -13.11 -17.08
N ALA A 421 8.33 -12.61 -18.18
CA ALA A 421 7.88 -11.38 -18.84
C ALA A 421 6.48 -11.48 -19.48
N THR A 422 5.83 -12.64 -19.46
CA THR A 422 4.45 -12.79 -19.95
C THR A 422 3.40 -12.38 -18.91
N GLN A 423 3.78 -12.28 -17.64
CA GLN A 423 2.87 -11.89 -16.56
C GLN A 423 2.76 -10.37 -16.43
N PRO A 424 1.57 -9.84 -16.11
CA PRO A 424 1.38 -8.42 -15.87
C PRO A 424 2.10 -7.97 -14.60
N GLN A 425 2.93 -6.93 -14.72
CA GLN A 425 3.63 -6.33 -13.59
C GLN A 425 2.89 -5.09 -13.11
N PRO A 426 2.65 -4.97 -11.79
CA PRO A 426 2.21 -3.71 -11.25
C PRO A 426 3.34 -2.67 -11.33
N VAL A 427 2.99 -1.47 -11.79
CA VAL A 427 3.92 -0.34 -11.96
C VAL A 427 3.90 0.54 -10.72
N THR A 428 2.71 1.04 -10.37
CA THR A 428 2.49 1.91 -9.21
C THR A 428 1.03 1.82 -8.75
N VAL A 429 0.80 2.08 -7.48
CA VAL A 429 -0.51 2.25 -6.85
C VAL A 429 -0.56 3.65 -6.22
N TRP A 430 -1.71 4.31 -6.33
CA TRP A 430 -1.90 5.66 -5.80
C TRP A 430 -3.36 5.93 -5.48
N SER A 431 -3.60 6.89 -4.60
CA SER A 431 -4.94 7.44 -4.41
C SER A 431 -5.26 8.47 -5.49
N ALA A 432 -6.18 8.13 -6.38
CA ALA A 432 -6.62 9.00 -7.47
C ALA A 432 -7.61 10.08 -6.99
N SER A 433 -8.39 9.77 -5.96
CA SER A 433 -9.30 10.68 -5.27
C SER A 433 -9.51 10.21 -3.82
N PRO A 434 -10.22 10.97 -2.97
CA PRO A 434 -10.53 10.53 -1.60
C PRO A 434 -11.23 9.16 -1.52
N LEU A 435 -11.94 8.76 -2.57
CA LEU A 435 -12.73 7.52 -2.64
C LEU A 435 -12.24 6.54 -3.71
N GLU A 436 -11.07 6.80 -4.32
CA GLU A 436 -10.56 5.96 -5.41
C GLU A 436 -9.06 5.71 -5.26
N VAL A 437 -8.69 4.44 -5.39
CA VAL A 437 -7.31 3.97 -5.47
C VAL A 437 -7.12 3.31 -6.82
N LYS A 438 -6.03 3.63 -7.52
CA LYS A 438 -5.72 3.05 -8.82
C LYS A 438 -4.43 2.25 -8.75
N VAL A 439 -4.37 1.19 -9.55
CA VAL A 439 -3.18 0.35 -9.76
C VAL A 439 -2.91 0.29 -11.25
N ALA A 440 -1.74 0.76 -11.67
CA ALA A 440 -1.29 0.66 -13.05
C ALA A 440 -0.52 -0.64 -13.27
N PHE A 441 -0.76 -1.28 -14.41
CA PHE A 441 -0.05 -2.47 -14.88
C PHE A 441 0.64 -2.20 -16.22
N ASP A 442 1.80 -2.83 -16.40
CA ASP A 442 2.58 -2.68 -17.63
C ASP A 442 1.99 -3.44 -18.83
N ARG A 443 1.03 -4.33 -18.59
CA ARG A 443 0.27 -5.08 -19.62
C ARG A 443 -1.15 -5.40 -19.12
N PRO A 444 -2.06 -5.76 -20.04
CA PRO A 444 -3.46 -5.99 -19.69
C PRO A 444 -3.66 -7.16 -18.71
N VAL A 445 -4.45 -6.92 -17.66
CA VAL A 445 -4.90 -7.95 -16.70
C VAL A 445 -6.21 -8.59 -17.15
N ASP A 446 -6.45 -9.86 -16.82
CA ASP A 446 -7.73 -10.54 -17.06
C ASP A 446 -8.76 -10.14 -15.98
N PRO A 447 -9.78 -9.31 -16.29
CA PRO A 447 -10.77 -8.88 -15.31
C PRO A 447 -11.61 -10.03 -14.74
N LYS A 448 -11.66 -11.19 -15.41
CA LYS A 448 -12.44 -12.35 -14.95
C LYS A 448 -11.76 -13.13 -13.81
N GLN A 449 -10.45 -12.97 -13.64
CA GLN A 449 -9.68 -13.64 -12.59
C GLN A 449 -9.54 -12.77 -11.34
N LEU A 450 -9.69 -11.44 -11.47
CA LEU A 450 -9.56 -10.49 -10.37
C LEU A 450 -10.58 -10.78 -9.27
N GLN A 451 -10.12 -10.69 -8.03
CA GLN A 451 -10.95 -10.82 -6.84
C GLN A 451 -11.05 -9.49 -6.10
N ALA A 452 -11.90 -9.46 -5.07
CA ALA A 452 -12.05 -8.27 -4.23
C ALA A 452 -10.71 -7.90 -3.56
N ALA A 453 -10.27 -6.66 -3.79
CA ALA A 453 -9.09 -6.12 -3.15
C ALA A 453 -9.34 -5.86 -1.65
N GLN A 454 -8.29 -5.96 -0.86
CA GLN A 454 -8.28 -5.60 0.55
C GLN A 454 -7.27 -4.48 0.76
N ILE A 455 -7.63 -3.48 1.56
CA ILE A 455 -6.73 -2.40 1.93
C ILE A 455 -6.68 -2.31 3.45
N GLU A 456 -5.48 -2.33 4.00
CA GLU A 456 -5.20 -2.05 5.40
C GLU A 456 -4.50 -0.68 5.49
N MET A 457 -4.77 0.09 6.54
CA MET A 457 -4.17 1.39 6.79
C MET A 457 -3.62 1.51 8.22
N GLY A 458 -2.52 2.24 8.37
CA GLY A 458 -1.83 2.49 9.65
C GLY A 458 -0.38 2.90 9.45
N ASP A 459 0.26 3.50 10.46
CA ASP A 459 1.56 4.17 10.30
C ASP A 459 2.72 3.22 10.00
N PHE A 460 2.57 1.94 10.35
CA PHE A 460 3.54 0.87 10.12
C PHE A 460 2.98 -0.25 9.22
N VAL A 461 2.00 0.07 8.38
CA VAL A 461 1.42 -0.85 7.40
C VAL A 461 2.21 -0.78 6.08
N TRP A 462 2.69 -1.93 5.62
CA TRP A 462 3.46 -2.06 4.38
C TRP A 462 3.05 -3.29 3.56
N GLU A 463 3.43 -3.29 2.28
CA GLU A 463 3.28 -4.48 1.44
C GLU A 463 4.11 -5.65 2.00
N GLY A 464 3.57 -6.87 1.93
CA GLY A 464 4.26 -8.06 2.42
C GLY A 464 4.30 -8.22 3.94
N ASP A 465 3.65 -7.34 4.72
CA ASP A 465 3.59 -7.45 6.19
C ASP A 465 3.02 -8.80 6.65
N GLN A 466 2.04 -9.35 5.93
CA GLN A 466 1.48 -10.68 6.20
C GLN A 466 2.47 -11.84 5.92
N HIS A 467 3.57 -11.55 5.25
CA HIS A 467 4.64 -12.47 4.89
C HIS A 467 5.94 -12.16 5.63
N GLU A 468 5.85 -11.37 6.70
CA GLU A 468 6.97 -11.20 7.60
C GLU A 468 6.99 -12.32 8.65
N TRP A 469 7.94 -13.23 8.52
CA TRP A 469 8.10 -14.37 9.42
C TRP A 469 9.16 -14.16 10.50
N ILE A 470 10.08 -13.23 10.26
CA ILE A 470 11.24 -12.98 11.12
C ILE A 470 11.13 -11.58 11.71
N PHE A 471 11.12 -11.49 13.05
CA PHE A 471 11.00 -10.23 13.77
C PHE A 471 12.15 -10.06 14.76
N PRO A 472 12.91 -8.95 14.69
CA PRO A 472 13.89 -8.59 15.70
C PRO A 472 13.25 -8.40 17.09
N GLY A 473 13.99 -8.71 18.15
CA GLY A 473 13.50 -8.73 19.52
C GLY A 473 13.30 -7.37 20.19
N TYR A 474 13.47 -6.26 19.46
CA TYR A 474 13.54 -4.90 19.98
C TYR A 474 12.16 -4.33 20.32
N ASP A 475 12.11 -3.43 21.31
CA ASP A 475 10.85 -2.84 21.78
C ASP A 475 10.17 -1.97 20.72
N VAL A 476 10.95 -1.32 19.86
CA VAL A 476 10.41 -0.56 18.72
C VAL A 476 9.67 -1.48 17.74
N VAL A 477 10.22 -2.64 17.39
CA VAL A 477 9.54 -3.62 16.52
C VAL A 477 8.24 -4.12 17.18
N LYS A 478 8.23 -4.29 18.51
CA LYS A 478 7.00 -4.63 19.24
C LYS A 478 5.97 -3.49 19.17
N GLN A 479 6.40 -2.23 19.24
CA GLN A 479 5.53 -1.06 19.10
C GLN A 479 4.97 -0.96 17.67
N GLU A 480 5.79 -1.15 16.63
CA GLU A 480 5.35 -1.18 15.23
C GLU A 480 4.28 -2.25 15.01
N LYS A 481 4.50 -3.47 15.53
CA LYS A 481 3.52 -4.57 15.44
C LYS A 481 2.25 -4.33 16.25
N GLY A 482 2.35 -3.63 17.38
CA GLY A 482 1.23 -3.26 18.22
C GLY A 482 0.51 -2.00 17.76
N SER A 483 1.00 -1.33 16.71
CA SER A 483 0.40 -0.11 16.18
C SER A 483 -1.00 -0.34 15.62
N LEU A 484 -1.81 0.71 15.64
CA LEU A 484 -3.19 0.66 15.16
C LEU A 484 -3.22 0.36 13.66
N ARG A 485 -3.92 -0.70 13.29
CA ARG A 485 -4.21 -1.08 11.91
C ARG A 485 -5.72 -1.14 11.71
N ARG A 486 -6.21 -0.65 10.56
CA ARG A 486 -7.63 -0.66 10.22
C ARG A 486 -7.83 -1.07 8.77
N SER A 487 -8.93 -1.77 8.49
CA SER A 487 -9.30 -2.06 7.11
C SER A 487 -9.99 -0.84 6.48
N LEU A 488 -9.53 -0.44 5.29
CA LEU A 488 -10.23 0.51 4.44
C LEU A 488 -11.17 -0.27 3.52
N LYS A 489 -12.48 -0.04 3.65
CA LYS A 489 -13.50 -0.74 2.87
C LYS A 489 -13.33 -0.48 1.37
N VAL A 490 -13.31 -1.56 0.58
CA VAL A 490 -13.34 -1.51 -0.89
C VAL A 490 -14.76 -1.83 -1.35
N GLY A 491 -15.40 -0.88 -2.04
CA GLY A 491 -16.77 -0.98 -2.52
C GLY A 491 -16.93 -1.63 -3.89
N GLY A 492 -15.87 -1.64 -4.71
CA GLY A 492 -15.89 -2.26 -6.02
C GLY A 492 -14.57 -2.09 -6.77
N LEU A 493 -14.44 -2.79 -7.89
CA LEU A 493 -13.34 -2.63 -8.82
C LEU A 493 -13.83 -2.43 -10.26
N ALA A 494 -13.06 -1.70 -11.04
CA ALA A 494 -13.23 -1.54 -12.47
C ALA A 494 -11.87 -1.65 -13.16
N VAL A 495 -11.85 -2.10 -14.41
CA VAL A 495 -10.65 -2.19 -15.23
C VAL A 495 -10.82 -1.26 -16.44
N SER A 496 -9.77 -0.51 -16.79
CA SER A 496 -9.75 0.35 -17.97
C SER A 496 -9.94 -0.46 -19.27
N ASP A 497 -10.36 0.22 -20.34
CA ASP A 497 -10.61 -0.41 -21.65
C ASP A 497 -9.38 -1.13 -22.23
N ASP A 498 -8.17 -0.62 -21.95
CA ASP A 498 -6.91 -1.24 -22.36
C ASP A 498 -6.45 -2.36 -21.41
N GLY A 499 -7.18 -2.62 -20.33
CA GLY A 499 -6.86 -3.63 -19.32
C GLY A 499 -5.69 -3.27 -18.40
N ARG A 500 -5.12 -2.07 -18.48
CA ARG A 500 -3.84 -1.72 -17.82
C ARG A 500 -3.97 -0.88 -16.56
N THR A 501 -5.19 -0.49 -16.18
CA THR A 501 -5.45 0.20 -14.93
C THR A 501 -6.61 -0.45 -14.21
N VAL A 502 -6.39 -0.88 -12.97
CA VAL A 502 -7.45 -1.32 -12.06
C VAL A 502 -7.79 -0.15 -11.14
N THR A 503 -9.06 0.25 -11.12
CA THR A 503 -9.58 1.29 -10.23
C THR A 503 -10.42 0.63 -9.14
N LEU A 504 -10.09 0.91 -7.88
CA LEU A 504 -10.79 0.46 -6.69
C LEU A 504 -11.61 1.63 -6.14
N THR A 505 -12.92 1.45 -6.01
CA THR A 505 -13.76 2.38 -5.25
C THR A 505 -13.58 2.04 -3.77
N THR A 506 -13.19 3.00 -2.94
CA THR A 506 -12.90 2.82 -1.52
C THR A 506 -13.78 3.72 -0.64
N ALA A 507 -13.84 3.42 0.64
CA ALA A 507 -14.22 4.42 1.65
C ALA A 507 -13.21 5.59 1.65
N GLY A 508 -13.58 6.68 2.30
CA GLY A 508 -12.72 7.85 2.48
C GLY A 508 -11.42 7.50 3.17
N GLN A 509 -10.31 8.00 2.64
CA GLN A 509 -8.97 7.92 3.23
C GLN A 509 -8.87 9.01 4.33
N PRO A 510 -9.01 8.67 5.62
CA PRO A 510 -9.44 9.64 6.62
C PRO A 510 -8.30 10.46 7.27
N TRP A 511 -7.05 10.04 7.14
CA TRP A 511 -5.86 10.82 7.52
C TRP A 511 -4.63 10.39 6.71
N ARG A 512 -3.54 11.17 6.77
CA ARG A 512 -2.30 10.81 6.06
C ARG A 512 -1.56 9.72 6.82
N THR A 513 -1.64 8.51 6.31
CA THR A 513 -0.91 7.34 6.81
C THR A 513 -0.51 6.43 5.65
N ARG A 514 0.05 5.25 5.95
CA ARG A 514 0.37 4.22 4.95
C ARG A 514 -0.83 3.31 4.72
N TYR A 515 -0.93 2.84 3.49
CA TYR A 515 -1.94 1.89 3.05
C TYR A 515 -1.24 0.72 2.35
N ALA A 516 -1.56 -0.50 2.75
CA ALA A 516 -1.15 -1.72 2.05
C ALA A 516 -2.37 -2.33 1.36
N MET A 517 -2.24 -2.62 0.07
CA MET A 517 -3.27 -3.20 -0.76
C MET A 517 -2.86 -4.62 -1.15
N LEU A 518 -3.78 -5.56 -0.94
CA LEU A 518 -3.76 -6.90 -1.50
C LEU A 518 -4.79 -6.98 -2.63
N LEU A 519 -4.34 -7.28 -3.85
CA LEU A 519 -5.19 -7.53 -5.01
C LEU A 519 -5.00 -8.99 -5.48
N PRO A 520 -5.90 -9.90 -5.11
CA PRO A 520 -5.81 -11.30 -5.52
C PRO A 520 -6.29 -11.51 -6.96
N GLY A 521 -5.84 -12.60 -7.58
CA GLY A 521 -6.39 -13.05 -8.86
C GLY A 521 -5.80 -12.38 -10.10
N VAL A 522 -4.63 -11.75 -10.00
CA VAL A 522 -4.00 -11.06 -11.14
C VAL A 522 -3.42 -12.09 -12.12
N ALA A 523 -3.90 -12.05 -13.35
CA ALA A 523 -3.46 -12.92 -14.44
C ALA A 523 -3.37 -12.15 -15.77
N SER A 524 -2.59 -12.65 -16.71
CA SER A 524 -2.44 -12.05 -18.05
C SER A 524 -3.70 -12.23 -18.91
N ALA A 525 -4.18 -11.17 -19.55
CA ALA A 525 -5.32 -11.23 -20.48
C ALA A 525 -5.00 -11.99 -21.78
N ALA A 526 -3.71 -12.17 -22.11
CA ALA A 526 -3.28 -12.87 -23.33
C ALA A 526 -3.46 -14.41 -23.27
N GLY A 527 -3.89 -14.95 -22.13
CA GLY A 527 -4.04 -16.40 -21.89
C GLY A 527 -2.76 -17.05 -21.35
N ASN A 528 -2.93 -18.11 -20.55
CA ASN A 528 -1.90 -18.69 -19.69
C ASN A 528 -0.64 -19.14 -20.45
N GLY A 529 0.49 -18.48 -20.19
CA GLY A 529 1.83 -19.07 -20.31
C GLY A 529 2.08 -20.26 -19.35
N GLY A 530 1.04 -20.99 -18.95
CA GLY A 530 1.12 -22.17 -18.07
C GLY A 530 1.03 -21.90 -16.56
N LYS A 531 1.05 -20.65 -16.08
CA LYS A 531 0.92 -20.30 -14.64
C LYS A 531 -0.46 -19.70 -14.32
N GLY A 532 -1.02 -20.07 -13.16
CA GLY A 532 -2.30 -19.57 -12.65
C GLY A 532 -2.21 -18.13 -12.11
N PRO A 533 -3.35 -17.54 -11.70
CA PRO A 533 -3.38 -16.19 -11.15
C PRO A 533 -2.48 -16.05 -9.92
N SER A 534 -1.93 -14.84 -9.72
CA SER A 534 -1.08 -14.49 -8.60
C SER A 534 -1.67 -13.32 -7.82
N ASP A 535 -1.29 -13.19 -6.55
CA ASP A 535 -1.64 -12.02 -5.75
C ASP A 535 -0.65 -10.89 -6.02
N VAL A 536 -1.14 -9.66 -5.97
CA VAL A 536 -0.34 -8.44 -5.96
C VAL A 536 -0.46 -7.79 -4.60
N GLU A 537 0.68 -7.50 -3.97
CA GLU A 537 0.75 -6.65 -2.78
C GLU A 537 1.57 -5.40 -3.08
N MET A 538 1.02 -4.24 -2.73
CA MET A 538 1.70 -2.95 -2.87
C MET A 538 1.30 -2.00 -1.75
N SER A 539 2.14 -1.02 -1.45
CA SER A 539 1.79 0.08 -0.56
C SER A 539 1.73 1.42 -1.28
N PHE A 540 0.91 2.30 -0.73
CA PHE A 540 0.79 3.70 -1.12
C PHE A 540 0.56 4.57 0.10
N ASP A 541 0.62 5.87 -0.14
CA ASP A 541 0.25 6.92 0.80
C ASP A 541 -0.48 8.02 0.00
N LEU A 542 -0.71 9.16 0.64
CA LEU A 542 -1.38 10.31 0.02
C LEU A 542 -0.37 11.30 -0.60
N SER A 543 0.86 10.86 -0.86
CA SER A 543 1.86 11.70 -1.53
C SER A 543 1.52 11.90 -3.01
N GLY A 544 2.00 13.01 -3.57
CA GLY A 544 1.94 13.31 -4.99
C GLY A 544 1.19 14.60 -5.35
N VAL A 545 0.88 14.70 -6.64
CA VAL A 545 0.49 15.94 -7.32
C VAL A 545 -0.70 15.64 -8.22
N GLN A 546 -1.77 16.41 -8.09
CA GLN A 546 -2.86 16.39 -9.06
C GLN A 546 -2.43 17.18 -10.29
N ALA A 547 -2.68 16.64 -11.48
CA ALA A 547 -2.22 17.23 -12.72
C ALA A 547 -3.30 17.26 -13.80
N GLU A 548 -3.31 18.34 -14.58
CA GLU A 548 -4.18 18.56 -15.73
C GLU A 548 -3.34 19.10 -16.88
N TRP A 549 -3.50 18.55 -18.08
CA TRP A 549 -2.87 19.07 -19.29
C TRP A 549 -3.92 19.49 -20.30
N THR A 550 -3.83 20.73 -20.77
CA THR A 550 -4.76 21.36 -21.73
C THR A 550 -3.99 21.74 -22.98
N ARG A 551 -4.44 21.28 -24.15
CA ARG A 551 -3.83 21.67 -25.43
C ARG A 551 -4.01 23.17 -25.68
N GLU A 552 -3.05 23.78 -26.35
CA GLU A 552 -3.16 25.19 -26.76
C GLU A 552 -4.43 25.41 -27.60
N GLY A 553 -5.24 26.40 -27.19
CA GLY A 553 -6.53 26.73 -27.82
C GLY A 553 -7.74 25.96 -27.30
N ASP A 554 -7.53 24.86 -26.57
CA ASP A 554 -8.62 24.11 -25.94
C ASP A 554 -9.04 24.75 -24.61
N SER A 555 -10.33 24.64 -24.26
CA SER A 555 -10.90 25.15 -23.02
C SER A 555 -11.04 24.10 -21.91
N ARG A 556 -10.76 22.83 -22.22
CA ARG A 556 -10.86 21.70 -21.29
C ARG A 556 -9.55 20.87 -21.32
N PRO A 557 -9.14 20.29 -20.18
CA PRO A 557 -8.00 19.39 -20.16
C PRO A 557 -8.21 18.18 -21.09
N ALA A 558 -7.18 17.85 -21.86
CA ALA A 558 -7.15 16.61 -22.65
C ALA A 558 -6.62 15.42 -21.84
N TRP A 559 -6.05 15.69 -20.66
CA TRP A 559 -5.59 14.69 -19.70
C TRP A 559 -5.70 15.24 -18.27
N THR A 560 -6.12 14.40 -17.33
CA THR A 560 -6.18 14.68 -15.90
C THR A 560 -5.76 13.42 -15.15
N GLY A 561 -4.97 13.56 -14.09
CA GLY A 561 -4.51 12.42 -13.30
C GLY A 561 -3.68 12.81 -12.09
N TRP A 562 -2.99 11.81 -11.55
CA TRP A 562 -2.04 11.94 -10.45
C TRP A 562 -0.62 11.77 -10.98
N LEU A 563 0.34 12.44 -10.35
CA LEU A 563 1.76 12.29 -10.57
C LEU A 563 2.46 12.11 -9.22
N PRO A 564 3.50 11.26 -9.10
CA PRO A 564 4.21 11.07 -7.84
C PRO A 564 4.99 12.30 -7.39
N HIS A 565 5.30 13.22 -8.32
CA HIS A 565 6.16 14.36 -8.08
C HIS A 565 5.92 15.45 -9.14
N VAL A 566 6.48 16.65 -8.93
CA VAL A 566 6.48 17.73 -9.95
C VAL A 566 7.62 17.60 -10.96
N ASP A 567 8.72 16.95 -10.56
CA ASP A 567 9.90 16.72 -11.38
C ASP A 567 9.66 15.62 -12.42
N THR A 568 9.91 15.93 -13.69
CA THR A 568 9.66 15.01 -14.82
C THR A 568 10.51 13.75 -14.77
N ASN A 569 11.75 13.81 -14.27
CA ASN A 569 12.60 12.62 -14.14
C ASN A 569 12.09 11.69 -13.05
N VAL A 570 11.53 12.25 -11.97
CA VAL A 570 10.92 11.48 -10.86
C VAL A 570 9.62 10.83 -11.31
N ILE A 571 8.78 11.58 -12.03
CA ILE A 571 7.58 11.05 -12.68
C ILE A 571 7.97 9.88 -13.58
N ASP A 572 8.98 10.06 -14.42
CA ASP A 572 9.44 9.03 -15.34
C ASP A 572 9.90 7.76 -14.63
N ALA A 573 10.78 7.88 -13.63
CA ALA A 573 11.32 6.74 -12.89
C ALA A 573 10.23 5.96 -12.12
N LEU A 574 9.27 6.65 -11.52
CA LEU A 574 8.27 6.03 -10.65
C LEU A 574 6.99 5.57 -11.37
N THR A 575 6.81 5.92 -12.65
CA THR A 575 5.61 5.57 -13.43
C THR A 575 5.90 4.91 -14.77
N ALA A 576 7.17 4.60 -15.07
CA ALA A 576 7.56 3.93 -16.31
C ALA A 576 6.80 2.58 -16.47
N GLY A 577 6.11 2.44 -17.61
CA GLY A 577 5.24 1.30 -17.90
C GLY A 577 3.76 1.55 -17.63
N SER A 578 3.37 2.68 -17.04
CA SER A 578 1.96 3.04 -16.88
C SER A 578 1.41 3.72 -18.14
N ALA A 579 0.40 3.11 -18.77
CA ALA A 579 -0.23 3.67 -19.98
C ALA A 579 -0.84 5.07 -19.76
N GLU A 580 -1.41 5.31 -18.56
CA GLU A 580 -1.99 6.61 -18.18
C GLU A 580 -0.93 7.72 -18.17
N HIS A 581 0.27 7.43 -17.65
CA HIS A 581 1.38 8.38 -17.56
C HIS A 581 2.15 8.50 -18.88
N ASP A 582 2.34 7.40 -19.61
CA ASP A 582 2.98 7.42 -20.94
C ASP A 582 2.18 8.29 -21.93
N ARG A 583 0.84 8.28 -21.82
CA ARG A 583 -0.01 9.20 -22.59
C ARG A 583 0.28 10.66 -22.24
N LEU A 584 0.44 11.01 -20.97
CA LEU A 584 0.82 12.38 -20.58
C LEU A 584 2.17 12.75 -21.20
N LYS A 585 3.18 11.88 -21.12
CA LYS A 585 4.51 12.14 -21.70
C LYS A 585 4.43 12.51 -23.19
N LEU A 586 3.60 11.81 -23.96
CA LEU A 586 3.35 12.13 -25.37
C LEU A 586 2.67 13.49 -25.56
N LEU A 587 1.76 13.88 -24.66
CA LEU A 587 1.08 15.19 -24.69
C LEU A 587 2.02 16.34 -24.31
N LEU A 588 2.97 16.12 -23.40
CA LEU A 588 3.96 17.12 -22.98
C LEU A 588 4.90 17.59 -24.11
N HIS A 589 4.96 16.85 -25.23
CA HIS A 589 5.63 17.28 -26.46
C HIS A 589 4.81 18.23 -27.35
N GLN A 590 3.51 18.37 -27.09
CA GLN A 590 2.59 19.20 -27.87
C GLN A 590 2.41 20.58 -27.22
N PRO A 591 2.13 21.64 -28.00
CA PRO A 591 1.77 22.94 -27.44
C PRO A 591 0.55 22.85 -26.52
N GLY A 592 0.72 23.34 -25.28
CA GLY A 592 -0.33 23.30 -24.26
C GLY A 592 0.15 23.79 -22.90
N SER A 593 -0.73 23.70 -21.91
CA SER A 593 -0.49 24.10 -20.52
C SER A 593 -0.66 22.91 -19.59
N LEU A 594 0.36 22.63 -18.77
CA LEU A 594 0.34 21.69 -17.66
C LEU A 594 0.06 22.45 -16.35
N LEU A 595 -0.97 22.04 -15.64
CA LEU A 595 -1.35 22.55 -14.32
C LEU A 595 -1.10 21.45 -13.28
N LEU A 596 -0.30 21.77 -12.27
CA LEU A 596 0.07 20.88 -11.17
C LEU A 596 -0.42 21.46 -9.86
N ARG A 597 -1.04 20.65 -9.00
CA ARG A 597 -1.53 21.05 -7.68
C ARG A 597 -1.13 20.04 -6.60
N SER A 598 -0.65 20.54 -5.47
CA SER A 598 -0.25 19.72 -4.31
C SER A 598 -0.41 20.52 -3.01
N GLN A 599 -0.42 19.84 -1.87
CA GLN A 599 -0.13 20.42 -0.56
C GLN A 599 1.35 20.20 -0.26
N LEU A 600 2.10 21.29 -0.21
CA LEU A 600 3.53 21.29 0.10
C LEU A 600 3.73 21.36 1.61
N LEU A 601 4.36 20.33 2.18
CA LEU A 601 4.82 20.33 3.57
C LEU A 601 6.24 20.92 3.61
N LEU A 602 6.40 22.10 4.22
CA LEU A 602 7.68 22.81 4.22
C LEU A 602 8.78 21.99 4.90
N PRO A 603 9.94 21.75 4.25
CA PRO A 603 11.02 20.92 4.80
C PRO A 603 11.82 21.57 5.94
N GLY A 604 11.51 22.80 6.31
CA GLY A 604 12.20 23.56 7.36
C GLY A 604 11.41 24.80 7.78
N ASN A 605 12.04 25.68 8.56
CA ASN A 605 11.40 26.92 9.03
C ASN A 605 11.61 28.08 8.06
N HIS A 606 12.74 28.09 7.35
CA HIS A 606 13.03 29.05 6.29
C HIS A 606 13.58 28.29 5.09
N VAL A 607 12.82 28.29 4.00
CA VAL A 607 13.09 27.41 2.86
C VAL A 607 13.14 28.24 1.58
N ALA A 608 14.27 28.19 0.89
CA ALA A 608 14.42 28.76 -0.45
C ALA A 608 14.20 27.65 -1.48
N PHE A 609 13.12 27.75 -2.25
CA PHE A 609 12.82 26.82 -3.34
C PHE A 609 13.41 27.32 -4.66
N ARG A 610 13.83 26.36 -5.48
CA ARG A 610 14.25 26.58 -6.86
C ARG A 610 13.59 25.57 -7.78
N PHE A 611 12.90 26.09 -8.78
CA PHE A 611 12.30 25.33 -9.86
C PHE A 611 12.96 25.70 -11.18
N GLU A 612 13.27 24.70 -12.00
CA GLU A 612 13.88 24.90 -13.31
C GLU A 612 13.12 24.09 -14.37
N ALA A 613 12.70 24.73 -15.45
CA ALA A 613 11.95 24.09 -16.51
C ALA A 613 12.51 24.41 -17.89
N SER A 614 12.18 23.56 -18.86
CA SER A 614 12.46 23.79 -20.29
C SER A 614 11.65 24.95 -20.93
N HIS A 615 10.53 25.33 -20.32
CA HIS A 615 9.56 26.30 -20.86
C HIS A 615 9.06 27.23 -19.75
N ALA A 616 8.42 28.34 -20.13
CA ALA A 616 7.87 29.30 -19.17
C ALA A 616 6.82 28.66 -18.25
N PHE A 617 6.80 29.09 -16.99
CA PHE A 617 5.87 28.61 -15.98
C PHE A 617 5.64 29.68 -14.91
N ALA A 618 4.57 29.52 -14.16
CA ALA A 618 4.25 30.33 -12.99
C ALA A 618 3.98 29.41 -11.79
N ILE A 619 4.38 29.87 -10.61
CA ILE A 619 4.15 29.18 -9.34
C ILE A 619 3.29 30.07 -8.45
N LYS A 620 2.30 29.47 -7.81
CA LYS A 620 1.61 30.01 -6.64
C LYS A 620 1.82 29.05 -5.47
N CYS A 621 2.54 29.49 -4.45
CA CYS A 621 2.81 28.72 -3.23
C CYS A 621 2.26 29.52 -2.04
N GLY A 622 1.06 29.17 -1.58
CA GLY A 622 0.31 29.97 -0.61
C GLY A 622 0.04 31.38 -1.14
N ASP A 623 0.58 32.38 -0.45
CA ASP A 623 0.46 33.80 -0.81
C ASP A 623 1.56 34.27 -1.80
N VAL A 624 2.58 33.44 -2.05
CA VAL A 624 3.70 33.78 -2.93
C VAL A 624 3.34 33.42 -4.38
N VAL A 625 3.47 34.39 -5.29
CA VAL A 625 3.27 34.20 -6.74
C VAL A 625 4.52 34.62 -7.50
N VAL A 626 5.07 33.72 -8.31
CA VAL A 626 6.36 33.92 -9.00
C VAL A 626 6.22 33.43 -10.44
N ASN A 627 6.60 34.26 -11.40
CA ASN A 627 6.74 33.86 -12.79
C ASN A 627 8.20 33.49 -13.07
N SER A 628 8.42 32.46 -13.87
CA SER A 628 9.78 32.06 -14.22
C SER A 628 10.44 33.05 -15.17
N ILE A 629 11.75 33.21 -15.00
CA ILE A 629 12.60 34.08 -15.80
C ILE A 629 13.42 33.21 -16.74
N ALA A 630 13.46 33.57 -18.03
CA ALA A 630 14.32 32.89 -18.98
C ALA A 630 15.80 33.10 -18.62
N SER A 631 16.53 32.01 -18.40
CA SER A 631 17.95 31.97 -18.07
C SER A 631 18.65 30.95 -18.96
N ARG A 632 19.47 31.44 -19.90
CA ARG A 632 20.11 30.62 -20.94
C ARG A 632 19.06 29.82 -21.73
N ALA A 633 19.11 28.49 -21.69
CA ALA A 633 18.21 27.57 -22.39
C ALA A 633 17.07 27.02 -21.49
N ARG A 634 16.83 27.65 -20.33
CA ARG A 634 15.89 27.19 -19.30
C ARG A 634 15.10 28.36 -18.75
N HIS A 635 14.04 28.06 -18.02
CA HIS A 635 13.25 28.99 -17.24
C HIS A 635 13.44 28.66 -15.76
N VAL A 636 13.68 29.67 -14.92
CA VAL A 636 13.97 29.48 -13.50
C VAL A 636 13.04 30.33 -12.65
N ALA A 637 12.51 29.76 -11.58
CA ALA A 637 11.79 30.49 -10.53
C ALA A 637 12.41 30.13 -9.17
N GLU A 638 12.80 31.15 -8.43
CA GLU A 638 13.36 31.04 -7.09
C GLU A 638 12.54 31.91 -6.13
N PHE A 639 12.21 31.39 -4.97
CA PHE A 639 11.49 32.12 -3.92
C PHE A 639 11.71 31.49 -2.56
N THR A 640 11.40 32.26 -1.52
CA THR A 640 11.59 31.84 -0.14
C THR A 640 10.25 31.78 0.58
N MET A 641 10.11 30.80 1.46
CA MET A 641 8.97 30.60 2.34
C MET A 641 9.46 30.58 3.78
N ASP A 642 8.78 31.35 4.64
CA ASP A 642 8.95 31.30 6.09
C ASP A 642 7.76 30.57 6.71
N SER A 643 8.05 29.65 7.62
CA SER A 643 7.04 28.96 8.41
C SER A 643 6.34 29.94 9.36
N LYS A 644 5.01 29.86 9.40
CA LYS A 644 4.12 30.51 10.35
C LYS A 644 4.11 29.78 11.70
N GLN A 645 4.38 28.47 11.70
CA GLN A 645 4.48 27.64 12.91
C GLN A 645 5.85 26.95 12.98
N PRO A 646 6.92 27.70 13.29
CA PRO A 646 8.26 27.13 13.30
C PRO A 646 8.35 25.98 14.30
N GLN A 647 8.80 24.82 13.80
CA GLN A 647 8.94 23.62 14.61
C GLN A 647 10.41 23.35 14.91
N HIS A 648 10.68 23.09 16.17
CA HIS A 648 12.00 22.71 16.65
C HIS A 648 11.84 21.66 17.74
N GLN A 649 12.41 20.48 17.52
CA GLN A 649 12.45 19.43 18.52
C GLN A 649 13.88 19.35 19.09
N SER A 650 14.02 19.75 20.35
CA SER A 650 15.24 19.50 21.13
C SER A 650 15.00 18.29 22.03
N ASP A 651 15.81 17.23 21.90
CA ASP A 651 15.75 16.13 22.89
C ASP A 651 16.25 16.66 24.25
N PRO A 652 15.43 16.63 25.32
CA PRO A 652 15.82 17.11 26.65
C PRO A 652 17.00 16.36 27.28
N ARG A 653 17.45 15.25 26.69
CA ARG A 653 18.67 14.52 27.07
C ARG A 653 19.94 14.97 26.33
N GLY A 654 19.85 16.00 25.48
CA GLY A 654 20.95 16.47 24.64
C GLY A 654 21.18 15.59 23.39
N GLY A 655 20.09 15.15 22.76
CA GLY A 655 20.09 14.34 21.53
C GLY A 655 20.15 15.18 20.25
N ARG A 656 19.56 14.68 19.16
CA ARG A 656 19.51 15.34 17.84
C ARG A 656 18.65 16.59 17.89
N GLU A 657 19.22 17.74 17.52
CA GLU A 657 18.41 18.93 17.20
C GLU A 657 17.80 18.72 15.82
N GLN A 658 16.48 18.63 15.76
CA GLN A 658 15.75 18.45 14.51
C GLN A 658 14.86 19.66 14.25
N ILE A 659 15.03 20.26 13.08
CA ILE A 659 14.01 21.12 12.50
C ILE A 659 13.01 20.19 11.81
N LEU A 660 11.78 20.18 12.33
CA LEU A 660 10.72 19.35 11.77
C LEU A 660 10.01 20.12 10.65
N PRO A 661 9.40 19.41 9.69
CA PRO A 661 8.49 20.03 8.76
C PRO A 661 7.37 20.78 9.50
N SER A 662 7.03 21.96 9.02
CA SER A 662 6.40 22.98 9.87
C SER A 662 4.98 23.36 9.44
N ASP A 663 4.83 23.84 8.21
CA ASP A 663 3.56 24.27 7.63
C ASP A 663 3.18 23.48 6.39
N GLU A 664 1.88 23.32 6.19
CA GLU A 664 1.29 22.87 4.93
C GLU A 664 0.82 24.07 4.11
N VAL A 665 1.23 24.11 2.85
CA VAL A 665 0.98 25.24 1.96
C VAL A 665 0.48 24.74 0.60
N PRO A 666 -0.65 25.25 0.07
CA PRO A 666 -1.09 24.92 -1.27
C PRO A 666 -0.04 25.36 -2.32
N LEU A 667 0.36 24.42 -3.18
CA LEU A 667 1.27 24.62 -4.28
C LEU A 667 0.53 24.42 -5.61
N GLU A 668 0.57 25.42 -6.49
CA GLU A 668 0.09 25.35 -7.85
C GLU A 668 1.18 25.77 -8.83
N ILE A 669 1.40 25.00 -9.89
CA ILE A 669 2.37 25.29 -10.96
C ILE A 669 1.64 25.24 -12.29
N VAL A 670 1.73 26.31 -13.09
CA VAL A 670 1.20 26.38 -14.45
C VAL A 670 2.37 26.50 -15.41
N ALA A 671 2.65 25.47 -16.19
CA ALA A 671 3.78 25.39 -17.10
C ALA A 671 3.34 25.25 -18.56
N GLN A 672 4.01 25.97 -19.47
CA GLN A 672 3.82 25.81 -20.91
C GLN A 672 4.58 24.58 -21.41
N THR A 673 4.06 23.91 -22.43
CA THR A 673 4.60 22.65 -23.00
C THR A 673 4.71 22.76 -24.52
N GLY A 674 5.57 21.94 -25.14
CA GLY A 674 5.68 21.73 -26.60
C GLY A 674 5.91 22.93 -27.53
N ALA A 675 6.11 24.15 -27.03
CA ALA A 675 6.26 25.36 -27.85
C ALA A 675 7.56 25.40 -28.68
N THR A 676 8.54 24.54 -28.39
CA THR A 676 9.87 24.54 -29.03
C THR A 676 10.29 23.19 -29.64
N GLY A 677 9.40 22.20 -29.71
CA GLY A 677 9.69 20.87 -30.26
C GLY A 677 10.59 19.96 -29.38
N ASN A 678 11.04 20.45 -28.22
CA ASN A 678 11.78 19.66 -27.22
C ASN A 678 10.84 19.08 -26.15
N ALA A 679 11.25 17.98 -25.51
CA ALA A 679 10.55 17.42 -24.36
C ALA A 679 10.39 18.45 -23.23
N PHE A 680 9.20 18.55 -22.65
CA PHE A 680 9.02 19.34 -21.43
C PHE A 680 9.74 18.66 -20.27
N LEU A 681 10.59 19.43 -19.59
CA LEU A 681 11.30 19.04 -18.38
C LEU A 681 11.03 20.07 -17.29
N LEU A 682 10.86 19.59 -16.05
CA LEU A 682 10.74 20.37 -14.83
C LEU A 682 11.54 19.68 -13.72
N ASP A 683 12.35 20.44 -12.98
CA ASP A 683 13.16 20.04 -11.82
C ASP A 683 12.78 20.93 -10.63
N ALA A 684 12.79 20.36 -9.42
CA ALA A 684 12.44 21.06 -8.18
C ALA A 684 13.39 20.70 -7.04
N SER A 685 13.84 21.72 -6.33
CA SER A 685 14.84 21.62 -5.26
C SER A 685 14.65 22.71 -4.22
N TYR A 686 15.33 22.58 -3.08
CA TYR A 686 15.28 23.56 -2.01
C TYR A 686 16.60 23.67 -1.24
N HIS A 687 16.77 24.80 -0.56
CA HIS A 687 17.68 25.00 0.56
C HIS A 687 16.86 25.28 1.82
N ALA A 688 17.24 24.71 2.96
CA ALA A 688 16.62 24.99 4.25
C ALA A 688 17.62 25.63 5.22
N ASP A 689 17.13 26.34 6.22
CA ASP A 689 17.94 27.07 7.21
C ASP A 689 18.96 26.22 7.97
N PHE A 690 18.69 24.94 8.16
CA PHE A 690 19.61 23.99 8.82
C PHE A 690 20.58 23.29 7.87
N ASP A 691 20.37 23.40 6.55
CA ASP A 691 21.11 22.66 5.53
C ASP A 691 21.71 23.61 4.47
N PRO A 692 23.04 23.78 4.45
CA PRO A 692 23.69 24.68 3.49
C PRO A 692 23.67 24.14 2.05
N TYR A 693 23.26 22.89 1.84
CA TYR A 693 23.30 22.24 0.53
C TYR A 693 21.93 22.29 -0.16
N GLU A 694 21.97 22.34 -1.48
CA GLU A 694 20.76 22.24 -2.28
C GLU A 694 20.29 20.80 -2.28
N ARG A 695 19.01 20.58 -2.00
CA ARG A 695 18.39 19.25 -1.89
C ARG A 695 17.31 19.07 -2.95
N PRO A 696 17.17 17.87 -3.51
CA PRO A 696 15.99 17.55 -4.31
C PRO A 696 14.74 17.70 -3.43
N LEU A 697 13.65 18.21 -3.99
CA LEU A 697 12.36 18.18 -3.32
C LEU A 697 11.93 16.72 -3.17
N ARG A 698 11.75 16.25 -1.93
CA ARG A 698 11.47 14.83 -1.67
C ARG A 698 9.98 14.50 -1.74
N LEU A 699 9.66 13.22 -1.93
CA LEU A 699 8.28 12.71 -2.09
C LEU A 699 7.42 13.02 -0.85
N GLU A 700 8.00 12.92 0.35
CA GLU A 700 7.34 13.15 1.63
C GLU A 700 6.90 14.62 1.86
N HIS A 701 7.32 15.55 1.00
CA HIS A 701 6.93 16.95 1.07
C HIS A 701 5.74 17.31 0.18
N LEU A 702 5.26 16.40 -0.67
CA LEU A 702 4.18 16.66 -1.61
C LEU A 702 3.01 15.73 -1.33
N PHE A 703 1.85 16.28 -1.02
CA PHE A 703 0.61 15.54 -0.84
C PHE A 703 -0.46 15.98 -1.85
N VAL A 704 -1.38 15.09 -2.19
CA VAL A 704 -2.50 15.46 -3.07
C VAL A 704 -3.33 16.60 -2.45
N PRO A 705 -3.93 17.50 -3.26
CA PRO A 705 -4.59 18.72 -2.74
C PRO A 705 -5.69 18.48 -1.71
N TRP A 706 -6.37 17.34 -1.80
CA TRP A 706 -7.47 16.91 -0.96
C TRP A 706 -7.02 16.01 0.21
N ALA A 707 -5.72 15.78 0.38
CA ALA A 707 -5.21 14.93 1.45
C ALA A 707 -5.65 15.51 2.82
N PRO A 708 -6.25 14.69 3.70
CA PRO A 708 -6.63 15.07 5.06
C PRO A 708 -5.39 15.48 5.89
N THR A 709 -5.58 15.84 7.16
CA THR A 709 -4.46 16.23 8.03
C THR A 709 -3.51 15.06 8.32
N ILE A 710 -2.28 15.39 8.76
CA ILE A 710 -1.27 14.40 9.19
C ILE A 710 -1.72 13.65 10.45
N GLN A 711 -2.41 14.30 11.38
CA GLN A 711 -2.82 13.65 12.62
C GLN A 711 -4.05 12.75 12.39
N PRO A 712 -4.06 11.54 13.00
CA PRO A 712 -5.26 10.70 13.00
C PRO A 712 -6.41 11.48 13.67
N PRO A 713 -7.65 11.32 13.20
CA PRO A 713 -8.80 11.88 13.88
C PRO A 713 -8.89 11.26 15.30
N ASP A 714 -9.44 11.99 16.26
CA ASP A 714 -9.62 11.50 17.63
C ASP A 714 -10.36 10.15 17.63
N GLU A 715 -10.05 9.23 18.56
CA GLU A 715 -10.65 7.88 18.60
C GLU A 715 -12.19 7.90 18.65
N GLU A 716 -12.79 8.95 19.23
CA GLU A 716 -14.24 9.18 19.24
C GLU A 716 -14.80 9.41 17.82
N THR A 717 -14.09 10.15 16.96
CA THR A 717 -14.47 10.34 15.54
C THR A 717 -14.25 9.11 14.67
N LEU A 718 -13.47 8.13 15.12
CA LEU A 718 -13.11 6.94 14.37
C LEU A 718 -13.96 5.70 14.72
N ASN A 719 -14.81 5.79 15.76
CA ASN A 719 -15.78 4.75 16.13
C ASN A 719 -17.18 5.00 15.53
N ASP A 720 -17.34 6.09 14.79
CA ASP A 720 -18.56 6.45 14.09
C ASP A 720 -18.67 5.66 12.77
N GLU A 721 -18.86 4.34 12.86
CA GLU A 721 -19.43 3.56 11.73
C GLU A 721 -20.86 4.06 11.40
N ASP A 722 -21.48 4.79 12.34
CA ASP A 722 -22.71 5.57 12.21
C ASP A 722 -22.42 7.08 12.27
N ALA A 723 -21.45 7.61 11.50
CA ALA A 723 -21.20 9.05 11.42
C ALA A 723 -22.53 9.78 11.27
N LEU A 724 -22.99 10.36 12.39
CA LEU A 724 -24.26 11.02 12.52
C LEU A 724 -24.33 12.02 11.39
N VAL A 725 -25.32 11.83 10.54
CA VAL A 725 -25.72 12.79 9.54
C VAL A 725 -25.73 14.19 10.19
N VAL A 726 -24.70 14.99 9.92
CA VAL A 726 -24.54 16.32 10.52
C VAL A 726 -25.47 17.25 9.75
N GLY A 727 -26.72 17.38 10.20
CA GLY A 727 -27.73 18.24 9.58
C GLY A 727 -29.17 17.88 9.99
N ASP A 728 -30.11 18.79 9.75
CA ASP A 728 -31.54 18.60 10.00
C ASP A 728 -32.24 18.09 8.72
N PRO A 729 -32.65 16.81 8.64
CA PRO A 729 -33.27 16.24 7.44
C PRO A 729 -34.63 16.88 7.11
N VAL A 730 -35.31 17.52 8.07
CA VAL A 730 -36.56 18.25 7.78
C VAL A 730 -36.26 19.50 6.97
N LYS A 731 -35.24 20.28 7.38
CA LYS A 731 -34.79 21.45 6.62
C LYS A 731 -34.18 21.07 5.27
N GLY A 732 -33.46 19.93 5.22
CA GLY A 732 -32.94 19.37 3.98
C GLY A 732 -34.03 19.05 2.97
N ARG A 733 -35.15 18.48 3.44
CA ARG A 733 -36.33 18.22 2.64
C ARG A 733 -36.94 19.50 2.07
N GLU A 734 -37.08 20.54 2.90
CA GLU A 734 -37.56 21.86 2.45
C GLU A 734 -36.65 22.47 1.38
N LEU A 735 -35.33 22.32 1.51
CA LEU A 735 -34.36 22.77 0.52
C LEU A 735 -34.48 21.98 -0.79
N PHE A 736 -34.59 20.65 -0.71
CA PHE A 736 -34.67 19.76 -1.88
C PHE A 736 -35.88 20.07 -2.76
N PHE A 737 -37.06 20.23 -2.16
CA PHE A 737 -38.31 20.54 -2.86
C PHE A 737 -38.57 22.05 -3.04
N GLY A 738 -37.73 22.89 -2.44
CA GLY A 738 -37.81 24.34 -2.51
C GLY A 738 -37.10 24.92 -3.74
N ASN A 739 -37.36 26.21 -3.99
CA ASN A 739 -36.74 26.94 -5.10
C ASN A 739 -35.27 27.30 -4.84
N GLU A 740 -34.80 27.22 -3.60
CA GLU A 740 -33.44 27.64 -3.22
C GLU A 740 -32.38 26.65 -3.74
N ALA A 741 -32.56 25.35 -3.49
CA ALA A 741 -31.70 24.32 -4.08
C ALA A 741 -32.25 23.79 -5.41
N SER A 742 -33.57 23.83 -5.63
CA SER A 742 -34.20 23.42 -6.90
C SER A 742 -33.86 21.99 -7.34
N CYS A 743 -33.41 21.11 -6.42
CA CYS A 743 -33.00 19.75 -6.72
C CYS A 743 -34.15 18.94 -7.32
N ALA A 744 -35.36 19.14 -6.81
CA ALA A 744 -36.58 18.48 -7.28
C ALA A 744 -37.00 18.88 -8.71
N ASN A 745 -36.38 19.87 -9.36
CA ASN A 745 -36.67 20.18 -10.77
C ASN A 745 -36.11 19.11 -11.71
N CYS A 746 -34.99 18.49 -11.33
CA CYS A 746 -34.32 17.47 -12.15
C CYS A 746 -34.44 16.08 -11.55
N HIS A 747 -34.34 15.95 -10.23
CA HIS A 747 -34.32 14.67 -9.53
C HIS A 747 -35.68 14.31 -8.94
N THR A 748 -35.96 13.01 -8.87
CA THR A 748 -37.03 12.50 -8.01
C THR A 748 -36.49 12.11 -6.64
N PHE A 749 -37.34 12.21 -5.62
CA PHE A 749 -37.15 11.60 -4.31
C PHE A 749 -38.49 11.09 -3.78
N ALA A 750 -38.54 9.81 -3.39
CA ALA A 750 -39.75 9.07 -3.06
C ALA A 750 -40.87 9.21 -4.13
N GLY A 751 -40.49 9.29 -5.41
CA GLY A 751 -41.41 9.45 -6.55
C GLY A 751 -41.93 10.86 -6.81
N ASN A 752 -41.49 11.87 -6.04
CA ASN A 752 -41.83 13.28 -6.24
C ASN A 752 -40.65 14.04 -6.86
N GLY A 753 -40.92 14.97 -7.79
CA GLY A 753 -39.89 15.76 -8.48
C GLY A 753 -39.81 15.51 -9.99
N GLY A 754 -38.74 16.03 -10.61
CA GLY A 754 -38.47 15.92 -12.04
C GLY A 754 -37.86 14.58 -12.42
N LYS A 755 -38.09 14.14 -13.67
CA LYS A 755 -37.58 12.86 -14.22
C LYS A 755 -36.43 13.07 -15.21
N VAL A 756 -35.70 14.18 -15.07
CA VAL A 756 -34.59 14.50 -15.97
C VAL A 756 -33.33 13.77 -15.51
N ALA A 757 -33.07 13.76 -14.20
CA ALA A 757 -31.90 13.16 -13.59
C ALA A 757 -32.27 11.98 -12.68
N ALA A 758 -31.27 11.41 -12.01
CA ALA A 758 -31.41 10.19 -11.21
C ALA A 758 -32.44 10.31 -10.09
N ASP A 759 -33.09 9.20 -9.76
CA ASP A 759 -33.92 9.06 -8.57
C ASP A 759 -33.03 9.00 -7.33
N LEU A 760 -33.03 10.07 -6.53
CA LEU A 760 -32.18 10.22 -5.35
C LEU A 760 -32.73 9.52 -4.11
N THR A 761 -33.87 8.82 -4.21
CA THR A 761 -34.37 7.92 -3.15
C THR A 761 -33.31 6.89 -2.74
N VAL A 762 -32.40 6.54 -3.65
CA VAL A 762 -31.31 5.58 -3.37
C VAL A 762 -30.16 6.16 -2.56
N SER A 763 -30.08 7.49 -2.41
CA SER A 763 -29.01 8.18 -1.69
C SER A 763 -28.98 7.83 -0.20
N VAL A 764 -30.07 7.31 0.34
CA VAL A 764 -30.18 6.74 1.70
C VAL A 764 -29.20 5.60 1.98
N ARG A 765 -28.61 4.99 0.95
CA ARG A 765 -27.56 3.96 1.08
C ARG A 765 -26.14 4.48 0.87
N ARG A 766 -25.98 5.77 0.57
CA ARG A 766 -24.72 6.42 0.25
C ARG A 766 -24.18 7.16 1.47
N SER A 767 -22.86 7.25 1.60
CA SER A 767 -22.26 8.01 2.70
C SER A 767 -22.56 9.51 2.54
N PRO A 768 -22.77 10.26 3.64
CA PRO A 768 -23.00 11.70 3.61
C PRO A 768 -21.93 12.46 2.81
N GLU A 769 -20.67 12.05 2.92
CA GLU A 769 -19.53 12.67 2.24
C GLU A 769 -19.61 12.47 0.71
N ALA A 770 -20.00 11.28 0.26
CA ALA A 770 -20.16 11.00 -1.16
C ALA A 770 -21.32 11.80 -1.78
N VAL A 771 -22.44 11.92 -1.06
CA VAL A 771 -23.58 12.75 -1.50
C VAL A 771 -23.20 14.23 -1.49
N MET A 772 -22.49 14.69 -0.46
CA MET A 772 -21.99 16.06 -0.37
C MET A 772 -21.09 16.42 -1.55
N ARG A 773 -20.10 15.58 -1.85
CA ARG A 773 -19.19 15.81 -2.97
C ARG A 773 -19.93 15.85 -4.30
N ASP A 774 -20.85 14.92 -4.55
CA ASP A 774 -21.61 14.90 -5.80
C ASP A 774 -22.49 16.15 -5.98
N ILE A 775 -22.94 16.77 -4.88
CA ILE A 775 -23.67 18.04 -4.91
C ILE A 775 -22.73 19.22 -5.21
N VAL A 776 -21.57 19.27 -4.56
CA VAL A 776 -20.63 20.39 -4.67
C VAL A 776 -19.81 20.33 -5.98
N GLU A 777 -19.53 19.12 -6.47
CA GLU A 777 -18.65 18.85 -7.62
C GLU A 777 -19.27 17.88 -8.64
N PRO A 778 -20.42 18.21 -9.25
CA PRO A 778 -21.19 17.28 -10.08
C PRO A 778 -20.51 16.83 -11.38
N ASN A 779 -19.36 17.41 -11.74
CA ASN A 779 -18.58 17.05 -12.94
C ASN A 779 -17.46 16.05 -12.66
N VAL A 780 -17.13 15.77 -11.40
CA VAL A 780 -15.98 14.91 -11.03
C VAL A 780 -16.23 13.46 -11.42
N ALA A 781 -17.47 12.98 -11.26
CA ALA A 781 -17.88 11.65 -11.68
C ALA A 781 -19.31 11.72 -12.22
N ILE A 782 -19.46 11.62 -13.55
CA ILE A 782 -20.78 11.60 -14.21
C ILE A 782 -21.13 10.14 -14.47
N ASN A 783 -22.23 9.66 -13.87
CA ASN A 783 -22.73 8.32 -14.14
C ASN A 783 -23.02 8.18 -15.66
N PRO A 784 -22.52 7.11 -16.33
CA PRO A 784 -22.69 6.90 -17.77
C PRO A 784 -24.14 7.05 -18.29
N GLU A 785 -25.14 6.71 -17.48
CA GLU A 785 -26.56 6.84 -17.83
C GLU A 785 -27.05 8.31 -17.88
N TYR A 786 -26.32 9.22 -17.25
CA TYR A 786 -26.64 10.65 -17.13
C TYR A 786 -25.58 11.55 -17.77
N VAL A 787 -24.77 10.98 -18.69
CA VAL A 787 -23.86 11.76 -19.53
C VAL A 787 -24.68 12.62 -20.48
N SER A 788 -24.47 13.93 -20.44
CA SER A 788 -25.09 14.84 -21.41
C SER A 788 -24.35 14.78 -22.74
N TYR A 789 -25.08 15.00 -23.84
CA TYR A 789 -24.53 15.07 -25.18
C TYR A 789 -24.75 16.46 -25.75
N THR A 790 -23.76 16.94 -26.50
CA THR A 790 -23.86 18.14 -27.32
C THR A 790 -24.00 17.71 -28.77
N LEU A 791 -25.08 18.14 -29.40
CA LEU A 791 -25.43 17.83 -30.78
C LEU A 791 -25.35 19.11 -31.61
N LEU A 792 -24.68 19.04 -32.76
CA LEU A 792 -24.64 20.08 -33.78
C LEU A 792 -25.46 19.61 -34.98
N THR A 793 -26.44 20.41 -35.39
CA THR A 793 -27.22 20.15 -36.62
C THR A 793 -26.56 20.79 -37.84
N ASP A 794 -26.89 20.30 -39.03
CA ASP A 794 -26.50 20.86 -40.33
C ASP A 794 -26.96 22.32 -40.54
N SER A 795 -28.00 22.74 -39.81
CA SER A 795 -28.50 24.11 -39.75
C SER A 795 -27.69 25.01 -38.80
N GLY A 796 -26.72 24.46 -38.07
CA GLY A 796 -25.87 25.16 -37.11
C GLY A 796 -26.47 25.32 -35.71
N GLU A 797 -27.54 24.60 -35.38
CA GLU A 797 -28.14 24.60 -34.04
C GLU A 797 -27.32 23.69 -33.11
N VAL A 798 -27.03 24.18 -31.89
CA VAL A 798 -26.33 23.41 -30.86
C VAL A 798 -27.30 23.08 -29.73
N LEU A 799 -27.53 21.79 -29.51
CA LEU A 799 -28.43 21.27 -28.48
C LEU A 799 -27.63 20.49 -27.44
N THR A 800 -27.85 20.79 -26.15
CA THR A 800 -27.22 20.05 -25.04
C THR A 800 -28.29 19.44 -24.15
N GLY A 801 -28.21 18.12 -23.94
CA GLY A 801 -29.20 17.39 -23.13
C GLY A 801 -28.80 15.94 -22.86
N LEU A 802 -29.55 15.23 -22.03
CA LEU A 802 -29.38 13.79 -21.85
C LEU A 802 -29.96 13.03 -23.03
N LEU A 803 -29.23 12.02 -23.49
CA LEU A 803 -29.66 11.15 -24.57
C LEU A 803 -30.67 10.12 -24.04
N GLN A 804 -31.96 10.29 -24.35
CA GLN A 804 -32.98 9.31 -23.97
C GLN A 804 -33.06 8.14 -24.96
N THR A 805 -33.08 8.45 -26.26
CA THR A 805 -33.11 7.44 -27.32
C THR A 805 -32.30 7.91 -28.52
N ALA A 806 -31.61 6.97 -29.17
CA ALA A 806 -30.95 7.20 -30.45
C ALA A 806 -31.10 5.94 -31.30
N ASP A 807 -31.89 6.02 -32.36
CA ASP A 807 -32.04 4.95 -33.33
C ASP A 807 -31.46 5.37 -34.70
N GLN A 808 -31.72 4.57 -35.74
CA GLN A 808 -31.21 4.82 -37.09
C GLN A 808 -31.83 6.04 -37.77
N GLN A 809 -32.98 6.54 -37.30
CA GLN A 809 -33.73 7.64 -37.91
C GLN A 809 -33.79 8.88 -37.01
N GLN A 810 -33.80 8.73 -35.68
CA GLN A 810 -34.07 9.82 -34.76
C GLN A 810 -33.17 9.79 -33.52
N ILE A 811 -32.84 10.98 -33.02
CA ILE A 811 -32.19 11.23 -31.73
C ILE A 811 -33.15 12.04 -30.85
N THR A 812 -33.38 11.59 -29.61
CA THR A 812 -34.15 12.33 -28.61
C THR A 812 -33.25 12.77 -27.46
N LEU A 813 -33.13 14.09 -27.28
CA LEU A 813 -32.45 14.71 -26.15
C LEU A 813 -33.47 15.31 -25.18
N VAL A 814 -33.20 15.27 -23.87
CA VAL A 814 -33.90 16.09 -22.86
C VAL A 814 -32.95 17.14 -22.32
N ASP A 815 -33.31 18.42 -22.46
CA ASP A 815 -32.47 19.52 -21.96
C ASP A 815 -32.63 19.76 -20.44
N ALA A 816 -31.85 20.69 -19.90
CA ALA A 816 -31.88 21.06 -18.48
C ALA A 816 -33.25 21.55 -17.98
N ASN A 817 -34.14 21.99 -18.88
CA ASN A 817 -35.49 22.44 -18.54
C ASN A 817 -36.53 21.32 -18.66
N GLY A 818 -36.09 20.09 -18.95
CA GLY A 818 -36.98 18.96 -19.19
C GLY A 818 -37.68 18.99 -20.55
N LYS A 819 -37.25 19.85 -21.50
CA LYS A 819 -37.82 19.89 -22.85
C LYS A 819 -37.20 18.78 -23.69
N LEU A 820 -38.07 17.99 -24.33
CA LEU A 820 -37.67 16.97 -25.30
C LEU A 820 -37.41 17.61 -26.66
N HIS A 821 -36.24 17.31 -27.22
CA HIS A 821 -35.84 17.67 -28.58
C HIS A 821 -35.73 16.40 -29.40
N GLN A 822 -36.55 16.32 -30.44
CA GLN A 822 -36.57 15.21 -31.40
C GLN A 822 -35.89 15.66 -32.68
N ILE A 823 -34.73 15.08 -32.98
CA ILE A 823 -33.87 15.49 -34.09
C ILE A 823 -33.75 14.34 -35.09
N ASN A 824 -33.93 14.62 -36.37
CA ASN A 824 -33.71 13.62 -37.41
C ASN A 824 -32.21 13.35 -37.53
N ARG A 825 -31.80 12.08 -37.50
CA ARG A 825 -30.37 11.72 -37.53
C ARG A 825 -29.66 12.22 -38.81
N ALA A 826 -30.41 12.39 -39.91
CA ALA A 826 -29.88 12.95 -41.15
C ALA A 826 -29.46 14.42 -41.05
N GLU A 827 -30.00 15.15 -40.08
CA GLU A 827 -29.72 16.58 -39.82
C GLU A 827 -28.57 16.76 -38.82
N VAL A 828 -27.99 15.66 -38.29
CA VAL A 828 -26.94 15.71 -37.28
C VAL A 828 -25.57 15.75 -37.94
N GLU A 829 -24.88 16.88 -37.82
CA GLU A 829 -23.51 17.06 -38.29
C GLU A 829 -22.50 16.41 -37.33
N ASP A 830 -22.68 16.61 -36.02
CA ASP A 830 -21.81 16.06 -34.98
C ASP A 830 -22.56 15.79 -33.68
N ILE A 831 -22.13 14.78 -32.93
CA ILE A 831 -22.66 14.47 -31.60
C ILE A 831 -21.53 14.01 -30.70
N ARG A 832 -21.38 14.68 -29.55
CA ARG A 832 -20.30 14.40 -28.59
C ARG A 832 -20.83 14.25 -27.19
N ALA A 833 -20.32 13.25 -26.47
CA ALA A 833 -20.52 13.16 -25.04
C ALA A 833 -19.82 14.34 -24.34
N SER A 834 -20.50 14.98 -23.39
CA SER A 834 -20.00 16.11 -22.63
C SER A 834 -19.39 15.63 -21.32
N SER A 835 -18.20 16.13 -21.02
CA SER A 835 -17.56 15.99 -19.70
C SER A 835 -18.15 16.92 -18.62
N VAL A 836 -19.26 17.61 -18.92
CA VAL A 836 -19.95 18.53 -18.02
C VAL A 836 -21.38 18.02 -17.81
N SER A 837 -21.74 17.87 -16.54
CA SER A 837 -23.05 17.45 -16.08
C SER A 837 -24.11 18.52 -16.39
N LEU A 838 -25.36 18.08 -16.53
CA LEU A 838 -26.51 18.99 -16.56
C LEU A 838 -26.86 19.55 -15.17
N MET A 839 -26.31 18.96 -14.11
CA MET A 839 -26.44 19.48 -12.75
C MET A 839 -25.67 20.80 -12.60
N PRO A 840 -26.28 21.85 -12.01
CA PRO A 840 -25.61 23.14 -11.80
C PRO A 840 -24.36 23.02 -10.89
N THR A 841 -23.39 23.91 -11.05
CA THR A 841 -22.13 23.89 -10.28
C THR A 841 -22.07 24.90 -9.13
N SER A 842 -23.15 25.64 -8.85
CA SER A 842 -23.18 26.74 -7.87
C SER A 842 -23.83 26.36 -6.53
N PHE A 843 -23.80 25.08 -6.14
CA PHE A 843 -24.41 24.62 -4.88
C PHE A 843 -23.57 24.96 -3.64
N ASP A 844 -22.29 25.27 -3.81
CA ASP A 844 -21.41 25.88 -2.81
C ASP A 844 -22.00 27.15 -2.18
N LYS A 845 -22.81 27.91 -2.94
CA LYS A 845 -23.48 29.14 -2.49
C LYS A 845 -24.59 28.91 -1.46
N LEU A 846 -25.08 27.68 -1.28
CA LEU A 846 -26.08 27.36 -0.24
C LEU A 846 -25.49 27.51 1.18
N GLY A 847 -24.16 27.44 1.32
CA GLY A 847 -23.48 27.48 2.60
C GLY A 847 -23.48 26.13 3.31
N LYS A 848 -22.49 25.95 4.20
CA LYS A 848 -22.17 24.67 4.84
C LYS A 848 -23.36 24.04 5.57
N GLU A 849 -24.09 24.80 6.38
CA GLU A 849 -25.21 24.30 7.19
C GLU A 849 -26.36 23.78 6.31
N LYS A 850 -26.73 24.49 5.25
CA LYS A 850 -27.82 24.08 4.35
C LYS A 850 -27.45 22.87 3.51
N LEU A 851 -26.19 22.78 3.08
CA LEU A 851 -25.69 21.60 2.38
C LEU A 851 -25.70 20.37 3.29
N GLN A 852 -25.32 20.58 4.56
CA GLN A 852 -25.39 19.56 5.61
C GLN A 852 -26.83 19.09 5.85
N ASP A 853 -27.79 20.00 5.97
CA ASP A 853 -29.23 19.67 6.05
C ASP A 853 -29.70 18.90 4.80
N LEU A 854 -29.31 19.32 3.59
CA LEU A 854 -29.70 18.67 2.33
C LEU A 854 -29.14 17.24 2.21
N VAL A 855 -27.86 17.05 2.52
CA VAL A 855 -27.22 15.73 2.58
C VAL A 855 -27.88 14.89 3.65
N ALA A 856 -28.27 15.51 4.77
CA ALA A 856 -28.93 14.81 5.84
C ALA A 856 -30.24 14.18 5.42
N PHE A 857 -31.07 14.93 4.72
CA PHE A 857 -32.30 14.44 4.12
C PHE A 857 -32.06 13.31 3.11
N LEU A 858 -31.07 13.47 2.22
CA LEU A 858 -30.80 12.50 1.16
C LEU A 858 -30.25 11.17 1.68
N CYS A 859 -29.56 11.18 2.82
CA CYS A 859 -28.95 10.01 3.43
C CYS A 859 -29.83 9.36 4.52
N SER A 860 -30.99 9.93 4.86
CA SER A 860 -31.89 9.40 5.89
C SER A 860 -33.22 8.89 5.31
N GLU A 861 -33.99 8.16 6.12
CA GLU A 861 -35.39 7.91 5.82
C GLU A 861 -36.18 9.25 5.90
N ASP A 862 -37.19 9.45 5.04
CA ASP A 862 -38.09 10.61 5.13
C ASP A 862 -39.02 10.45 6.35
N GLU A 863 -38.56 10.91 7.51
CA GLU A 863 -39.28 10.83 8.79
C GLU A 863 -40.60 11.64 8.79
N GLU A 864 -40.73 12.65 7.94
CA GLU A 864 -41.99 13.37 7.78
C GLU A 864 -43.00 12.53 6.98
N ALA A 865 -42.59 11.92 5.87
CA ALA A 865 -43.40 10.96 5.12
C ALA A 865 -43.80 9.77 6.00
N LYS A 866 -42.85 9.24 6.81
CA LYS A 866 -43.09 8.14 7.75
C LYS A 866 -44.18 8.48 8.77
N ARG A 867 -44.04 9.64 9.45
CA ARG A 867 -45.04 10.14 10.43
C ARG A 867 -46.42 10.36 9.81
N ASN A 868 -46.47 10.74 8.54
CA ASN A 868 -47.71 10.97 7.82
C ASN A 868 -48.31 9.69 7.16
N GLY A 869 -47.69 8.52 7.39
CA GLY A 869 -48.16 7.27 6.81
C GLY A 869 -48.04 7.25 5.28
N LEU A 870 -46.92 7.77 4.76
CA LEU A 870 -46.57 7.76 3.34
C LEU A 870 -45.34 6.87 3.10
N PRO A 871 -45.14 6.35 1.86
CA PRO A 871 -43.92 5.66 1.50
C PRO A 871 -42.69 6.55 1.69
N THR A 872 -41.66 6.01 2.32
CA THR A 872 -40.38 6.71 2.57
C THR A 872 -39.30 6.35 1.57
N GLY A 873 -39.54 5.36 0.70
CA GLY A 873 -38.57 4.94 -0.31
C GLY A 873 -37.75 3.71 0.09
N VAL A 874 -37.85 3.24 1.34
CA VAL A 874 -37.01 2.17 1.89
C VAL A 874 -37.79 1.12 2.69
N ILE A 875 -37.22 -0.08 2.85
CA ILE A 875 -37.67 -1.13 3.76
C ILE A 875 -36.47 -1.67 4.56
N ALA A 876 -36.67 -2.06 5.81
CA ALA A 876 -35.57 -2.49 6.67
C ALA A 876 -35.18 -3.94 6.37
N ARG A 877 -33.87 -4.21 6.41
CA ARG A 877 -33.27 -5.53 6.35
C ARG A 877 -32.45 -5.78 7.61
N GLU A 878 -32.57 -6.98 8.15
CA GLU A 878 -31.76 -7.51 9.23
C GLU A 878 -31.18 -8.85 8.77
N PHE A 879 -29.97 -9.17 9.18
CA PHE A 879 -29.35 -10.45 8.86
C PHE A 879 -28.56 -11.03 10.03
N TRP A 880 -28.46 -12.35 10.05
CA TRP A 880 -27.75 -13.17 11.04
C TRP A 880 -26.77 -14.05 10.26
N LEU A 881 -25.49 -14.03 10.63
CA LEU A 881 -24.46 -14.85 10.00
C LEU A 881 -24.22 -16.15 10.77
N GLY A 882 -23.62 -17.14 10.11
CA GLY A 882 -23.21 -18.40 10.76
C GLY A 882 -24.35 -19.38 11.00
N LEU A 883 -25.42 -19.32 10.18
CA LEU A 883 -26.51 -20.28 10.28
C LEU A 883 -26.07 -21.67 9.75
N PRO A 884 -26.45 -22.76 10.43
CA PRO A 884 -26.28 -24.10 9.89
C PRO A 884 -27.15 -24.27 8.64
N LYS A 885 -26.64 -24.99 7.62
CA LYS A 885 -27.26 -25.22 6.31
C LYS A 885 -28.55 -26.07 6.37
N GLN A 886 -29.60 -25.59 7.06
CA GLN A 886 -30.83 -26.35 7.32
C GLN A 886 -32.10 -25.48 7.45
N GLY A 887 -32.59 -24.93 6.33
CA GLY A 887 -33.94 -24.35 6.19
C GLY A 887 -34.33 -23.22 7.16
N LEU A 888 -35.55 -22.69 7.04
CA LEU A 888 -36.02 -21.57 7.87
C LEU A 888 -36.04 -21.84 9.38
N SER A 889 -36.08 -23.12 9.79
CA SER A 889 -36.00 -23.49 11.21
C SER A 889 -34.65 -23.16 11.85
N SER A 890 -33.58 -23.03 11.06
CA SER A 890 -32.26 -22.62 11.55
C SER A 890 -32.27 -21.17 12.02
N LEU A 891 -32.93 -20.26 11.28
CA LEU A 891 -33.09 -18.86 11.66
C LEU A 891 -33.95 -18.71 12.92
N ALA A 892 -35.06 -19.44 12.99
CA ALA A 892 -35.93 -19.42 14.17
C ALA A 892 -35.25 -19.98 15.45
N LYS A 893 -34.22 -20.82 15.30
CA LYS A 893 -33.43 -21.39 16.42
C LYS A 893 -32.14 -20.62 16.69
N HIS A 894 -31.80 -19.62 15.87
CA HIS A 894 -30.61 -18.82 16.06
C HIS A 894 -30.72 -18.06 17.38
N LYS A 895 -29.70 -18.15 18.24
CA LYS A 895 -29.73 -17.62 19.61
C LYS A 895 -30.05 -16.12 19.68
N ASP A 896 -29.68 -15.38 18.64
CA ASP A 896 -29.81 -13.92 18.58
C ASP A 896 -31.06 -13.46 17.77
N PHE A 897 -31.82 -14.39 17.18
CA PHE A 897 -33.06 -14.06 16.48
C PHE A 897 -34.24 -14.01 17.49
N PRO A 898 -35.18 -13.05 17.42
CA PRO A 898 -35.35 -12.03 16.38
C PRO A 898 -34.73 -10.65 16.67
N ASN A 899 -34.05 -10.46 17.80
CA ASN A 899 -33.84 -9.12 18.37
C ASN A 899 -32.38 -8.62 18.33
N GLN A 900 -31.42 -9.46 17.98
CA GLN A 900 -29.99 -9.11 17.92
C GLN A 900 -29.41 -9.56 16.57
N PRO A 901 -29.70 -8.87 15.46
CA PRO A 901 -29.09 -9.18 14.18
C PRO A 901 -27.57 -8.96 14.18
N THR A 902 -26.85 -9.72 13.35
CA THR A 902 -25.43 -9.49 13.08
C THR A 902 -25.21 -8.16 12.35
N GLY A 903 -26.19 -7.74 11.54
CA GLY A 903 -26.20 -6.41 10.95
C GLY A 903 -27.56 -6.03 10.38
N THR A 904 -27.71 -4.75 10.07
CA THR A 904 -28.93 -4.16 9.51
C THR A 904 -28.62 -3.40 8.22
N GLY A 905 -29.66 -3.02 7.47
CA GLY A 905 -29.53 -2.16 6.30
C GLY A 905 -30.88 -1.72 5.75
N LEU A 906 -30.87 -0.68 4.90
CA LEU A 906 -32.06 -0.18 4.22
C LEU A 906 -32.09 -0.63 2.76
N LEU A 907 -33.27 -1.06 2.29
CA LEU A 907 -33.49 -1.52 0.93
C LEU A 907 -34.47 -0.61 0.20
N THR A 908 -34.08 -0.10 -0.96
CA THR A 908 -34.84 0.79 -1.86
C THR A 908 -35.82 0.05 -2.80
N ARG A 909 -35.94 -1.26 -2.60
CA ARG A 909 -36.90 -2.17 -3.23
C ARG A 909 -37.03 -3.38 -2.33
N PHE A 910 -38.12 -4.12 -2.45
CA PHE A 910 -38.32 -5.34 -1.67
C PHE A 910 -37.47 -6.49 -2.23
N GLU A 911 -36.16 -6.33 -2.16
CA GLU A 911 -35.17 -7.27 -2.69
C GLU A 911 -33.86 -7.16 -1.90
N SER A 912 -33.32 -8.29 -1.45
CA SER A 912 -32.00 -8.40 -0.84
C SER A 912 -30.90 -8.21 -1.88
N PRO A 913 -29.67 -7.86 -1.47
CA PRO A 913 -28.49 -8.08 -2.30
C PRO A 913 -28.47 -9.52 -2.82
N VAL A 914 -27.93 -9.70 -4.02
CA VAL A 914 -27.76 -11.01 -4.65
C VAL A 914 -26.30 -11.43 -4.49
N ASN A 915 -26.05 -12.69 -4.16
CA ASN A 915 -24.71 -13.29 -4.05
C ASN A 915 -23.76 -12.48 -3.12
N TRP A 916 -24.28 -12.02 -1.97
CA TRP A 916 -23.54 -11.22 -1.00
C TRP A 916 -22.96 -12.05 0.16
N GLY A 917 -23.37 -13.31 0.35
CA GLY A 917 -22.80 -14.17 1.39
C GLY A 917 -23.35 -15.59 1.44
N ASP A 918 -22.70 -16.46 2.22
CA ASP A 918 -23.15 -17.84 2.46
C ASP A 918 -23.57 -18.03 3.93
N SER A 919 -24.37 -19.06 4.23
CA SER A 919 -24.73 -19.48 5.59
C SER A 919 -25.30 -18.34 6.46
N PHE A 920 -26.30 -17.64 5.94
CA PHE A 920 -26.96 -16.55 6.64
C PHE A 920 -28.48 -16.72 6.68
N GLY A 921 -29.13 -15.99 7.59
CA GLY A 921 -30.57 -15.76 7.55
C GLY A 921 -30.87 -14.28 7.48
N THR A 922 -31.90 -13.89 6.73
CA THR A 922 -32.30 -12.48 6.59
C THR A 922 -33.79 -12.29 6.85
N ARG A 923 -34.11 -11.15 7.46
CA ARG A 923 -35.48 -10.64 7.62
C ARG A 923 -35.57 -9.28 6.93
N ILE A 924 -36.49 -9.14 5.98
CA ILE A 924 -36.85 -7.85 5.38
C ILE A 924 -38.24 -7.48 5.90
N ARG A 925 -38.41 -6.31 6.54
CA ARG A 925 -39.69 -5.91 7.12
C ARG A 925 -39.98 -4.42 7.03
N GLY A 926 -41.26 -4.08 6.92
CA GLY A 926 -41.74 -2.71 6.86
C GLY A 926 -43.21 -2.62 6.51
N TYR A 927 -43.60 -1.52 5.87
CA TYR A 927 -44.95 -1.29 5.38
C TYR A 927 -45.00 -1.21 3.86
N ILE A 928 -46.11 -1.68 3.28
CA ILE A 928 -46.46 -1.46 1.87
C ILE A 928 -47.65 -0.52 1.72
N TYR A 929 -47.63 0.30 0.66
CA TYR A 929 -48.64 1.30 0.32
C TYR A 929 -49.27 0.98 -1.05
N PRO A 930 -50.47 0.37 -1.10
CA PRO A 930 -51.14 0.04 -2.34
C PRO A 930 -51.54 1.31 -3.10
N PRO A 931 -51.21 1.44 -4.40
CA PRO A 931 -51.61 2.60 -5.20
C PRO A 931 -53.08 2.56 -5.63
N GLN A 932 -53.71 1.38 -5.63
CA GLN A 932 -55.07 1.16 -6.11
C GLN A 932 -55.88 0.33 -5.11
N THR A 933 -57.18 0.59 -5.03
CA THR A 933 -58.09 -0.29 -4.28
C THR A 933 -58.48 -1.46 -5.15
N GLY A 934 -58.13 -2.69 -4.74
CA GLY A 934 -58.39 -3.86 -5.56
C GLY A 934 -57.72 -5.13 -5.04
N ASP A 935 -57.73 -6.17 -5.86
CA ASP A 935 -57.10 -7.45 -5.55
C ASP A 935 -55.65 -7.46 -6.06
N TYR A 936 -54.71 -7.80 -5.17
CA TYR A 936 -53.29 -7.91 -5.46
C TYR A 936 -52.84 -9.36 -5.40
N VAL A 937 -51.94 -9.76 -6.29
CA VAL A 937 -51.27 -11.07 -6.22
C VAL A 937 -49.78 -10.85 -5.96
N PHE A 938 -49.30 -11.25 -4.79
CA PHE A 938 -47.89 -11.17 -4.45
C PHE A 938 -47.13 -12.32 -5.10
N CYS A 939 -45.85 -12.09 -5.38
CA CYS A 939 -44.93 -13.12 -5.84
C CYS A 939 -43.57 -13.00 -5.15
N MET A 940 -42.84 -14.11 -5.02
CA MET A 940 -41.52 -14.16 -4.38
C MET A 940 -40.56 -15.01 -5.22
N ALA A 941 -39.34 -14.52 -5.40
CA ALA A 941 -38.20 -15.28 -5.90
C ALA A 941 -37.16 -15.32 -4.78
N ALA A 942 -36.69 -16.51 -4.42
CA ALA A 942 -35.70 -16.66 -3.36
C ALA A 942 -34.85 -17.90 -3.60
N ASP A 943 -33.60 -17.84 -3.16
CA ASP A 943 -32.77 -19.03 -3.07
C ASP A 943 -33.14 -19.86 -1.83
N ASP A 944 -32.86 -21.16 -1.87
CA ASP A 944 -33.15 -22.12 -0.80
C ASP A 944 -34.56 -22.08 -0.15
N TYR A 945 -34.72 -21.37 0.97
CA TYR A 945 -35.95 -21.37 1.79
C TYR A 945 -36.36 -19.95 2.14
N ALA A 946 -37.59 -19.57 1.81
CA ALA A 946 -38.12 -18.25 2.14
C ALA A 946 -39.62 -18.26 2.45
N GLU A 947 -40.07 -17.31 3.26
CA GLU A 947 -41.48 -17.09 3.60
C GLU A 947 -41.83 -15.61 3.46
N LEU A 948 -43.03 -15.32 2.96
CA LEU A 948 -43.60 -13.99 2.94
C LEU A 948 -44.82 -13.94 3.86
N TRP A 949 -44.82 -12.97 4.76
CA TRP A 949 -45.85 -12.71 5.74
C TRP A 949 -46.42 -11.31 5.51
N MET A 950 -47.73 -11.17 5.64
CA MET A 950 -48.41 -9.88 5.51
C MET A 950 -49.50 -9.74 6.56
N SER A 951 -49.71 -8.53 7.07
CA SER A 951 -50.81 -8.20 7.97
C SER A 951 -52.01 -7.64 7.23
N SER A 952 -53.19 -7.83 7.83
CA SER A 952 -54.45 -7.21 7.38
C SER A 952 -54.55 -5.73 7.77
N SER A 953 -53.59 -5.20 8.54
CA SER A 953 -53.47 -3.79 8.92
C SER A 953 -51.98 -3.40 9.06
N GLU A 954 -51.70 -2.22 9.62
CA GLU A 954 -50.35 -1.80 10.02
C GLU A 954 -49.80 -2.54 11.26
N ASP A 955 -50.59 -3.43 11.88
CA ASP A 955 -50.23 -4.11 13.11
C ASP A 955 -49.45 -5.40 12.77
N PRO A 956 -48.14 -5.50 13.10
CA PRO A 956 -47.35 -6.69 12.81
C PRO A 956 -47.85 -7.94 13.55
N ALA A 957 -48.57 -7.80 14.67
CA ALA A 957 -49.12 -8.93 15.42
C ALA A 957 -50.25 -9.67 14.67
N LYS A 958 -50.84 -9.05 13.64
CA LYS A 958 -51.90 -9.63 12.81
C LYS A 958 -51.39 -10.22 11.49
N LYS A 959 -50.08 -10.43 11.36
CA LYS A 959 -49.49 -11.02 10.15
C LYS A 959 -49.86 -12.49 9.98
N PHE A 960 -50.08 -12.88 8.74
CA PHE A 960 -50.30 -14.27 8.32
C PHE A 960 -49.42 -14.57 7.09
N GLN A 961 -49.02 -15.82 6.95
CA GLN A 961 -48.16 -16.25 5.84
C GLN A 961 -48.94 -16.25 4.52
N ILE A 962 -48.38 -15.65 3.48
CA ILE A 962 -48.98 -15.54 2.15
C ILE A 962 -48.22 -16.30 1.07
N ILE A 963 -46.93 -16.57 1.27
CA ILE A 963 -46.07 -17.36 0.36
C ILE A 963 -45.08 -18.19 1.21
N GLN A 964 -44.80 -19.43 0.81
CA GLN A 964 -43.74 -20.26 1.40
C GLN A 964 -42.99 -21.00 0.29
N MET A 965 -41.69 -20.76 0.22
CA MET A 965 -40.75 -21.39 -0.68
C MET A 965 -39.90 -22.40 0.11
N LYS A 966 -39.88 -23.64 -0.37
CA LYS A 966 -39.10 -24.75 0.22
C LYS A 966 -37.97 -25.22 -0.70
N ARG A 967 -37.66 -24.41 -1.72
CA ARG A 967 -36.71 -24.69 -2.79
C ARG A 967 -36.33 -23.38 -3.49
N TRP A 968 -35.15 -23.41 -4.09
CA TRP A 968 -34.55 -22.27 -4.75
C TRP A 968 -35.16 -21.91 -6.11
N THR A 969 -35.08 -20.63 -6.43
CA THR A 969 -35.35 -20.05 -7.75
C THR A 969 -34.27 -19.02 -8.07
N PRO A 970 -33.84 -18.89 -9.35
CA PRO A 970 -32.92 -17.82 -9.70
C PRO A 970 -33.50 -16.44 -9.36
N SER A 971 -32.61 -15.46 -9.16
CA SER A 971 -32.99 -14.07 -8.89
C SER A 971 -34.00 -13.56 -9.92
N ARG A 972 -35.08 -12.95 -9.42
CA ARG A 972 -36.19 -12.38 -10.21
C ARG A 972 -36.88 -13.36 -11.17
N VAL A 973 -36.86 -14.66 -10.87
CA VAL A 973 -37.70 -15.65 -11.57
C VAL A 973 -38.93 -15.95 -10.71
N TRP A 974 -40.10 -15.47 -11.14
CA TRP A 974 -41.34 -15.43 -10.32
C TRP A 974 -42.38 -16.52 -10.66
N ASP A 975 -42.10 -17.29 -11.70
CA ASP A 975 -43.07 -18.16 -12.37
C ASP A 975 -42.52 -19.60 -12.56
N LYS A 976 -41.46 -19.99 -11.83
CA LYS A 976 -40.88 -21.34 -11.87
C LYS A 976 -41.76 -22.35 -11.13
N TYR A 977 -42.39 -21.92 -10.04
CA TYR A 977 -43.28 -22.77 -9.23
C TYR A 977 -44.58 -22.06 -8.81
N PRO A 978 -45.72 -22.77 -8.71
CA PRO A 978 -46.99 -22.18 -8.28
C PRO A 978 -46.95 -21.57 -6.88
N GLU A 979 -46.17 -22.16 -5.95
CA GLU A 979 -46.02 -21.67 -4.58
C GLU A 979 -45.32 -20.30 -4.48
N GLN A 980 -44.78 -19.77 -5.57
CA GLN A 980 -44.20 -18.43 -5.63
C GLN A 980 -45.25 -17.31 -5.65
N LYS A 981 -46.55 -17.63 -5.69
CA LYS A 981 -47.64 -16.64 -5.78
C LYS A 981 -48.64 -16.78 -4.65
N SER A 982 -49.09 -15.65 -4.11
CA SER A 982 -50.18 -15.63 -3.13
C SER A 982 -51.54 -15.87 -3.79
N LYS A 983 -52.57 -16.15 -2.99
CA LYS A 983 -53.96 -15.91 -3.40
C LYS A 983 -54.19 -14.39 -3.58
N PRO A 984 -55.20 -13.95 -4.35
CA PRO A 984 -55.56 -12.55 -4.43
C PRO A 984 -55.88 -11.97 -3.04
N ILE A 985 -55.28 -10.83 -2.70
CA ILE A 985 -55.45 -10.12 -1.43
C ILE A 985 -56.04 -8.74 -1.72
N ARG A 986 -57.22 -8.47 -1.16
CA ARG A 986 -57.91 -7.17 -1.32
C ARG A 986 -57.24 -6.10 -0.47
N LEU A 987 -56.69 -5.07 -1.11
CA LEU A 987 -56.06 -3.92 -0.45
C LEU A 987 -56.75 -2.61 -0.83
N GLN A 988 -56.64 -1.60 0.04
CA GLN A 988 -57.22 -0.27 -0.17
C GLN A 988 -56.12 0.74 -0.49
N ALA A 989 -56.33 1.57 -1.52
CA ALA A 989 -55.40 2.63 -1.89
C ALA A 989 -55.17 3.58 -0.70
N GLY A 990 -53.91 3.97 -0.48
CA GLY A 990 -53.53 4.93 0.55
C GLY A 990 -53.57 4.40 2.00
N LYS A 991 -53.89 3.11 2.21
CA LYS A 991 -53.66 2.45 3.51
C LYS A 991 -52.30 1.78 3.54
N ARG A 992 -51.66 1.70 4.71
CA ARG A 992 -50.41 0.95 4.89
C ARG A 992 -50.66 -0.41 5.54
N TYR A 993 -49.90 -1.42 5.13
CA TYR A 993 -50.01 -2.79 5.63
C TYR A 993 -48.63 -3.32 6.00
N TYR A 994 -48.49 -3.98 7.16
CA TYR A 994 -47.22 -4.58 7.55
C TYR A 994 -46.88 -5.78 6.65
N ILE A 995 -45.62 -5.89 6.25
CA ILE A 995 -45.11 -6.98 5.42
C ILE A 995 -43.71 -7.40 5.88
N GLU A 996 -43.43 -8.69 5.80
CA GLU A 996 -42.16 -9.28 6.25
C GLU A 996 -41.79 -10.50 5.40
N ALA A 997 -40.55 -10.55 4.92
CA ALA A 997 -39.98 -11.72 4.29
C ALA A 997 -38.85 -12.30 5.15
N LEU A 998 -38.82 -13.62 5.29
CA LEU A 998 -37.74 -14.37 5.92
C LEU A 998 -37.07 -15.23 4.85
N HIS A 999 -35.74 -15.31 4.87
CA HIS A 999 -34.96 -16.15 3.95
C HIS A 999 -33.75 -16.73 4.68
N VAL A 1000 -33.41 -17.97 4.36
CA VAL A 1000 -32.19 -18.65 4.82
C VAL A 1000 -31.44 -19.15 3.61
N GLU A 1001 -30.17 -18.79 3.59
CA GLU A 1001 -29.20 -19.14 2.56
C GLU A 1001 -28.20 -20.19 3.05
N ALA A 1002 -27.88 -21.18 2.21
CA ALA A 1002 -26.84 -22.15 2.47
C ALA A 1002 -25.53 -21.87 1.72
N THR A 1003 -25.52 -21.83 0.38
CA THR A 1003 -24.29 -21.74 -0.45
C THR A 1003 -24.49 -21.29 -1.90
N VAL A 1004 -23.46 -20.63 -2.45
CA VAL A 1004 -23.17 -20.40 -3.88
C VAL A 1004 -24.03 -19.34 -4.57
N ASP A 1005 -25.34 -19.35 -4.39
CA ASP A 1005 -26.28 -18.38 -4.97
C ASP A 1005 -27.24 -17.90 -3.89
N ASP A 1006 -27.43 -16.58 -3.74
CA ASP A 1006 -28.38 -16.07 -2.75
C ASP A 1006 -29.25 -14.96 -3.35
N CYS A 1007 -30.56 -15.08 -3.17
CA CYS A 1007 -31.49 -14.04 -3.56
C CYS A 1007 -32.76 -14.08 -2.71
N LEU A 1008 -33.36 -12.92 -2.51
CA LEU A 1008 -34.72 -12.77 -2.03
C LEU A 1008 -35.31 -11.53 -2.67
N ALA A 1009 -36.40 -11.68 -3.41
CA ALA A 1009 -37.12 -10.58 -4.04
C ALA A 1009 -38.62 -10.81 -3.90
N VAL A 1010 -39.38 -9.76 -3.60
CA VAL A 1010 -40.85 -9.76 -3.51
C VAL A 1010 -41.42 -8.77 -4.51
N GLY A 1011 -42.40 -9.22 -5.28
CA GLY A 1011 -43.14 -8.43 -6.27
C GLY A 1011 -44.64 -8.54 -6.06
N TRP A 1012 -45.42 -7.74 -6.75
CA TRP A 1012 -46.88 -7.88 -6.80
C TRP A 1012 -47.47 -7.57 -8.19
N GLN A 1013 -48.69 -8.03 -8.39
CA GLN A 1013 -49.57 -7.62 -9.49
C GLN A 1013 -50.65 -6.69 -8.93
N LEU A 1014 -50.82 -5.53 -9.54
CA LEU A 1014 -51.86 -4.55 -9.22
C LEU A 1014 -53.23 -4.99 -9.78
N PRO A 1015 -54.34 -4.37 -9.31
CA PRO A 1015 -55.69 -4.66 -9.76
C PRO A 1015 -55.92 -4.44 -11.27
N ASP A 1016 -55.19 -3.51 -11.88
CA ASP A 1016 -55.23 -3.22 -13.32
C ASP A 1016 -54.35 -4.16 -14.17
N GLY A 1017 -53.65 -5.11 -13.54
CA GLY A 1017 -52.75 -6.05 -14.18
C GLY A 1017 -51.29 -5.58 -14.28
N THR A 1018 -50.96 -4.38 -13.80
CA THR A 1018 -49.57 -3.88 -13.77
C THR A 1018 -48.71 -4.75 -12.85
N MET A 1019 -47.48 -5.05 -13.27
CA MET A 1019 -46.55 -5.90 -12.54
C MET A 1019 -45.40 -5.06 -11.97
N GLU A 1020 -45.27 -4.98 -10.65
CA GLU A 1020 -44.10 -4.36 -9.99
C GLU A 1020 -43.29 -5.47 -9.30
N ARG A 1021 -42.21 -5.94 -9.96
CA ARG A 1021 -41.40 -7.10 -9.57
C ARG A 1021 -39.90 -6.78 -9.68
N PRO A 1022 -39.20 -6.37 -8.60
CA PRO A 1022 -39.67 -6.28 -7.21
C PRO A 1022 -40.57 -5.06 -6.92
N ILE A 1023 -41.24 -5.06 -5.76
CA ILE A 1023 -41.98 -3.89 -5.25
C ILE A 1023 -40.99 -2.73 -5.05
N PRO A 1024 -41.19 -1.56 -5.68
CA PRO A 1024 -40.26 -0.45 -5.61
C PRO A 1024 -40.36 0.29 -4.27
N GLY A 1025 -39.27 0.94 -3.87
CA GLY A 1025 -39.21 1.76 -2.66
C GLY A 1025 -40.31 2.82 -2.54
N THR A 1026 -40.82 3.33 -3.66
CA THR A 1026 -41.98 4.24 -3.73
C THR A 1026 -43.28 3.63 -3.18
N ARG A 1027 -43.28 2.36 -2.79
CA ARG A 1027 -44.38 1.64 -2.14
C ARG A 1027 -44.04 1.20 -0.72
N LEU A 1028 -42.88 1.58 -0.18
CA LEU A 1028 -42.29 1.00 1.03
C LEU A 1028 -41.95 2.08 2.06
N SER A 1029 -42.05 1.70 3.33
CA SER A 1029 -41.39 2.39 4.44
C SER A 1029 -40.87 1.36 5.46
N THR A 1030 -39.94 1.75 6.33
CA THR A 1030 -39.54 0.89 7.44
C THR A 1030 -40.68 0.73 8.46
N ALA A 1031 -40.59 -0.30 9.30
CA ALA A 1031 -41.56 -0.54 10.37
C ALA A 1031 -41.36 0.46 11.53
N ASP A 1032 -42.43 0.81 12.23
CA ASP A 1032 -42.35 1.65 13.43
C ASP A 1032 -41.71 0.82 14.57
N ASN A 1033 -40.62 1.33 15.17
CA ASN A 1033 -39.73 0.73 16.21
C ASN A 1033 -38.56 -0.16 15.72
N LEU A 1034 -37.34 0.42 15.73
CA LEU A 1034 -36.06 -0.30 15.86
C LEU A 1034 -35.49 -0.23 17.31
N GLU A 1035 -36.22 0.32 18.28
CA GLU A 1035 -35.74 0.39 19.67
C GLU A 1035 -35.71 -1.01 20.33
N PRO A 1036 -34.63 -1.34 21.07
CA PRO A 1036 -34.62 -2.51 21.94
C PRO A 1036 -35.68 -2.32 23.02
N ALA A 1037 -36.45 -3.37 23.29
CA ALA A 1037 -37.45 -3.38 24.35
C ALA A 1037 -36.90 -2.72 25.61
N GLN A 1038 -37.54 -1.63 26.04
CA GLN A 1038 -37.30 -1.01 27.34
C GLN A 1038 -37.24 -2.13 28.39
N LYS A 1039 -36.15 -2.16 29.16
CA LYS A 1039 -36.13 -2.85 30.44
C LYS A 1039 -37.13 -2.14 31.34
N ASP A 1040 -38.37 -2.60 31.31
CA ASP A 1040 -39.25 -2.42 32.46
C ASP A 1040 -38.65 -3.23 33.61
N THR A 1041 -38.05 -2.52 34.56
CA THR A 1041 -37.87 -3.03 35.91
C THR A 1041 -38.15 -1.85 36.85
N PRO A 1042 -38.88 -2.03 37.96
CA PRO A 1042 -38.88 -1.04 39.02
C PRO A 1042 -37.47 -0.74 39.51
#